data_AF-A0A941NV20-F1
#
_entry.id   AF-A0A941NV20-F1
#
_cell.length_a   1.000
_cell.length_b   1.000
_cell.length_c   1.000
_cell.angle_alpha   90.00
_cell.angle_beta   90.00
_cell.angle_gamma   90.00
#
_symmetry.space_group_name_H-M   'P 1'
#
loop_
_entity.id
_entity.type
_entity.pdbx_description
1 polymer ?
#
loop_
_entity_poly.entity_id
_entity_poly.type
_entity_poly.pdbx_seq_one_letter_code
_entity_poly.pdbx_strand_id
1 'polypeptide(L)'
;MGLFEIIFGSDNQLKNIIGEVQAEGIILEQDLQNVINNIVYDKNIGGRNLEIPQSDDYNAEVIENKKAEDDEYVDSAAELKGLATNVVVQQYLQTKDDIYKFMTLVLNTFDKALKLYSKKKGIDETDIVFICKGGNVLKIVANEFLISLPGSAKKTIWSYYQEFFTRSDADFGIYINPKINNFQEIQSELTFLAFILQYMIREQFLKYPTYYFTYARFNEETQKQILTQLLEDLNKAKALSDPKAYKEGPNPDYFGGHFINVFHNGIMVGEDLDNTANPPDKFIQFSNPKTPEEIQNAKNEENQTATCSTTDAVKPICPPNLKNKVTETFDWPDSTDHYITLNHNTALDFCQEINGDRRKFNLTRTKINFNAMFVDKDGNQREDHFGGELIDVSVAHKLNSCIDQLWKAGFKKYELKYNTKGDILKFYAYSVGLLIEDLEEIIYVQRALPWLDKKYEKRLNRSFYLYFLDMFEKLPTNNERQELIQNLQKILVSIKNNDKNALKDLKAFYQKCEKIDIHLKTFLKNLIRIMEGNHNISEPDKFNRFIELASINADVLLQGFQNAQSECKINRKFDEKQIYSSGDVNSLSAVSGGNKYTGGYRKKTRRSKSRSRSRSRSRSRSRSRSRSRSSSPPKNKRKKSPKRKSKKTITRKPSRKNHKK
;
A
#
# COMPACT_ATOMS: atom_id res chain seq x y z
N MET A 1 47.33 7.43 -13.35
CA MET A 1 46.34 8.28 -14.06
C MET A 1 46.43 8.15 -15.58
N GLY A 2 47.62 8.23 -16.22
CA GLY A 2 47.74 8.14 -17.69
C GLY A 2 47.36 6.81 -18.39
N LEU A 3 47.24 5.69 -17.67
CA LEU A 3 46.76 4.42 -18.26
C LEU A 3 45.22 4.29 -18.28
N PHE A 4 44.52 5.19 -17.57
CA PHE A 4 43.05 5.16 -17.44
C PHE A 4 42.36 5.93 -18.57
N GLU A 5 43.00 6.96 -19.14
CA GLU A 5 42.47 7.77 -20.26
C GLU A 5 42.48 7.04 -21.61
N ILE A 6 43.36 6.05 -21.79
CA ILE A 6 43.51 5.34 -23.07
C ILE A 6 42.43 4.27 -23.27
N ILE A 7 41.83 3.76 -22.18
CA ILE A 7 40.86 2.65 -22.22
C ILE A 7 39.41 3.16 -22.38
N PHE A 8 39.11 4.36 -21.89
CA PHE A 8 37.73 4.88 -21.84
C PHE A 8 37.64 6.19 -22.62
N GLY A 9 37.40 6.08 -23.93
CA GLY A 9 37.30 7.23 -24.83
C GLY A 9 36.21 8.24 -24.41
N SER A 10 36.52 9.52 -24.63
CA SER A 10 35.70 10.72 -24.40
C SER A 10 35.19 10.92 -22.96
N ASP A 11 35.63 12.02 -22.34
CA ASP A 11 35.29 12.46 -20.97
C ASP A 11 33.79 12.39 -20.61
N ASN A 12 32.89 12.48 -21.59
CA ASN A 12 31.45 12.42 -21.35
C ASN A 12 30.95 11.02 -20.95
N GLN A 13 31.56 9.94 -21.45
CA GLN A 13 31.16 8.59 -21.03
C GLN A 13 31.66 8.28 -19.61
N LEU A 14 32.86 8.73 -19.25
CA LEU A 14 33.40 8.52 -17.91
C LEU A 14 32.68 9.37 -16.86
N LYS A 15 32.31 10.62 -17.18
CA LYS A 15 31.46 11.45 -16.31
C LYS A 15 30.06 10.87 -16.14
N ASN A 16 29.50 10.25 -17.19
CA ASN A 16 28.23 9.54 -17.07
C ASN A 16 28.36 8.27 -16.23
N ILE A 17 29.46 7.50 -16.35
CA ILE A 17 29.69 6.29 -15.53
C ILE A 17 29.99 6.66 -14.07
N ILE A 18 30.85 7.65 -13.81
CA ILE A 18 31.15 8.12 -12.45
C ILE A 18 29.89 8.78 -11.84
N GLY A 19 29.14 9.53 -12.65
CA GLY A 19 27.85 10.08 -12.29
C GLY A 19 26.82 8.98 -11.98
N GLU A 20 26.75 7.91 -12.77
CA GLU A 20 25.86 6.76 -12.54
C GLU A 20 26.26 5.95 -11.30
N VAL A 21 27.55 5.72 -11.08
CA VAL A 21 28.08 5.02 -9.89
C VAL A 21 27.90 5.86 -8.62
N GLN A 22 27.98 7.19 -8.70
CA GLN A 22 27.64 8.09 -7.60
C GLN A 22 26.11 8.27 -7.44
N ALA A 23 25.35 8.14 -8.52
CA ALA A 23 23.88 8.24 -8.55
C ALA A 23 23.17 6.92 -8.23
N GLU A 24 23.89 5.81 -8.01
CA GLU A 24 23.31 4.65 -7.32
C GLU A 24 22.75 5.03 -5.94
N GLY A 25 23.05 6.25 -5.46
CA GLY A 25 22.39 6.91 -4.34
C GLY A 25 22.44 6.07 -3.08
N ILE A 26 23.60 5.44 -2.88
CA ILE A 26 23.85 4.64 -1.72
C ILE A 26 24.05 5.61 -0.56
N ILE A 27 23.06 5.68 0.32
CA ILE A 27 23.27 6.22 1.66
C ILE A 27 24.36 5.36 2.32
N LEU A 28 25.49 5.99 2.64
CA LEU A 28 26.67 5.29 3.11
C LEU A 28 26.40 4.67 4.47
N GLU A 29 26.94 3.47 4.70
CA GLU A 29 26.79 2.79 5.99
C GLU A 29 27.38 3.62 7.14
N GLN A 30 28.41 4.42 6.87
CA GLN A 30 28.98 5.34 7.85
C GLN A 30 28.00 6.46 8.26
N ASP A 31 27.24 7.01 7.32
CA ASP A 31 26.23 8.04 7.61
C ASP A 31 25.12 7.44 8.47
N LEU A 32 24.66 6.23 8.14
CA LEU A 32 23.71 5.49 8.97
C LEU A 32 24.28 5.20 10.36
N GLN A 33 25.55 4.79 10.45
CA GLN A 33 26.20 4.51 11.72
C GLN A 33 26.29 5.77 12.61
N ASN A 34 26.54 6.93 12.00
CA ASN A 34 26.53 8.23 12.70
C ASN A 34 25.13 8.56 13.23
N VAL A 35 24.10 8.43 12.39
CA VAL A 35 22.69 8.61 12.80
C VAL A 35 22.34 7.67 13.97
N ILE A 36 22.66 6.38 13.86
CA ILE A 36 22.38 5.41 14.92
C ILE A 36 23.16 5.72 16.20
N ASN A 37 24.42 6.13 16.11
CA ASN A 37 25.19 6.52 17.30
C ASN A 37 24.56 7.72 18.02
N ASN A 38 24.08 8.71 17.26
CA ASN A 38 23.41 9.88 17.81
C ASN A 38 22.08 9.50 18.51
N ILE A 39 21.26 8.64 17.88
CA ILE A 39 20.00 8.19 18.48
C ILE A 39 20.22 7.36 19.74
N VAL A 40 21.23 6.48 19.76
CA VAL A 40 21.41 5.52 20.86
C VAL A 40 22.15 6.11 22.07
N TYR A 41 23.19 6.91 21.84
CA TYR A 41 24.04 7.41 22.93
C TYR A 41 23.71 8.82 23.38
N ASP A 42 23.27 9.67 22.46
CA ASP A 42 23.09 11.07 22.74
C ASP A 42 21.61 11.35 23.00
N LYS A 43 21.14 10.99 24.20
CA LYS A 43 19.81 11.46 24.65
C LYS A 43 19.76 13.00 24.79
N ASN A 44 20.92 13.66 24.74
CA ASN A 44 21.13 15.08 24.96
C ASN A 44 21.87 15.73 23.77
N ILE A 45 21.41 15.52 22.53
CA ILE A 45 21.96 16.25 21.38
C ILE A 45 21.77 17.77 21.64
N GLY A 46 22.81 18.43 22.15
CA GLY A 46 22.84 19.86 22.45
C GLY A 46 22.06 20.32 23.69
N GLY A 47 21.77 19.46 24.67
CA GLY A 47 20.95 19.83 25.84
C GLY A 47 19.48 20.09 25.52
N ARG A 48 19.06 19.78 24.28
CA ARG A 48 17.66 19.60 23.90
C ARG A 48 17.38 18.10 24.07
N ASN A 49 16.29 17.77 24.75
CA ASN A 49 15.75 16.41 24.64
C ASN A 49 15.62 16.08 23.14
N LEU A 50 15.79 14.82 22.76
CA LEU A 50 15.36 14.28 21.45
C LEU A 50 13.82 14.38 21.33
N GLU A 51 13.31 15.60 21.43
CA GLU A 51 11.98 15.98 21.07
C GLU A 51 12.06 16.29 19.58
N ILE A 52 11.21 15.60 18.81
CA ILE A 52 10.80 16.11 17.50
C ILE A 52 10.46 17.59 17.77
N PRO A 53 11.06 18.56 17.06
CA PRO A 53 10.99 19.95 17.49
C PRO A 53 9.55 20.35 17.77
N GLN A 54 9.28 20.88 18.97
CA GLN A 54 7.93 21.23 19.36
C GLN A 54 7.42 22.37 18.47
N SER A 55 6.11 22.37 18.22
CA SER A 55 5.41 23.13 17.16
C SER A 55 5.59 24.64 17.15
N ASP A 56 6.14 25.25 18.19
CA ASP A 56 6.17 26.71 18.36
C ASP A 56 7.04 27.44 17.31
N ASP A 57 7.98 26.73 16.66
CA ASP A 57 8.87 27.26 15.63
C ASP A 57 8.47 26.87 14.18
N TYR A 58 7.31 26.24 13.99
CA TYR A 58 6.94 25.60 12.71
C TYR A 58 5.50 25.92 12.30
N ASN A 59 5.24 26.03 10.98
CA ASN A 59 3.88 25.99 10.44
C ASN A 59 3.33 24.56 10.54
N ALA A 60 3.19 24.05 11.77
CA ALA A 60 2.56 22.78 12.04
C ALA A 60 1.05 22.90 11.81
N GLU A 61 0.49 22.19 10.83
CA GLU A 61 -0.96 21.94 10.81
C GLU A 61 -1.28 21.00 11.97
N VAL A 62 -1.56 21.55 13.14
CA VAL A 62 -2.14 20.75 14.21
C VAL A 62 -3.54 20.35 13.74
N ILE A 63 -3.69 19.13 13.22
CA ILE A 63 -5.00 18.55 12.95
C ILE A 63 -5.57 18.19 14.33
N GLU A 64 -6.15 19.19 14.98
CA GLU A 64 -7.04 18.98 16.11
C GLU A 64 -8.26 18.25 15.56
N ASN A 65 -8.34 16.95 15.83
CA ASN A 65 -9.60 16.21 15.74
C ASN A 65 -10.54 16.77 16.81
N LYS A 66 -11.09 17.98 16.61
CA LYS A 66 -12.15 18.54 17.44
C LYS A 66 -13.33 17.60 17.28
N LYS A 67 -13.60 16.81 18.33
CA LYS A 67 -14.83 16.04 18.46
C LYS A 67 -16.00 17.02 18.43
N ALA A 68 -16.66 17.17 17.29
CA ALA A 68 -18.12 17.17 17.34
C ALA A 68 -18.51 15.77 17.80
N GLU A 69 -19.37 15.66 18.81
CA GLU A 69 -19.62 14.38 19.50
C GLU A 69 -20.18 13.26 18.59
N ASP A 70 -20.54 13.55 17.34
CA ASP A 70 -21.10 12.56 16.40
C ASP A 70 -20.56 12.60 14.96
N ASP A 71 -19.66 13.53 14.58
CA ASP A 71 -19.22 13.67 13.18
C ASP A 71 -17.81 13.12 12.95
N GLU A 72 -17.71 12.10 12.09
CA GLU A 72 -16.44 11.56 11.60
C GLU A 72 -15.63 12.69 10.93
N TYR A 73 -14.37 12.91 11.34
CA TYR A 73 -13.52 13.90 10.67
C TYR A 73 -13.42 13.58 9.17
N VAL A 74 -13.74 14.57 8.34
CA VAL A 74 -13.71 14.42 6.90
C VAL A 74 -12.76 15.43 6.29
N ASP A 75 -11.65 14.93 5.72
CA ASP A 75 -10.65 15.76 5.02
C ASP A 75 -11.25 16.33 3.73
N SER A 76 -11.49 17.65 3.72
CA SER A 76 -12.12 18.39 2.63
C SER A 76 -11.30 18.38 1.33
N ALA A 77 -10.00 18.10 1.43
CA ALA A 77 -9.10 18.04 0.29
C ALA A 77 -8.80 16.60 -0.17
N ALA A 78 -9.44 15.57 0.41
CA ALA A 78 -9.08 14.16 0.16
C ALA A 78 -9.16 13.75 -1.32
N GLU A 79 -10.18 14.21 -2.06
CA GLU A 79 -10.30 13.95 -3.50
C GLU A 79 -9.15 14.60 -4.28
N LEU A 80 -8.84 15.86 -3.97
CA LEU A 80 -7.82 16.68 -4.63
C LEU A 80 -6.41 16.13 -4.36
N LYS A 81 -6.11 15.77 -3.11
CA LYS A 81 -4.88 15.05 -2.72
C LYS A 81 -4.75 13.71 -3.45
N GLY A 82 -5.87 13.03 -3.70
CA GLY A 82 -5.93 11.83 -4.53
C GLY A 82 -5.52 12.06 -5.98
N LEU A 83 -5.90 13.20 -6.58
CA LEU A 83 -5.48 13.60 -7.93
C LEU A 83 -3.97 13.88 -7.98
N ALA A 84 -3.43 14.62 -7.01
CA ALA A 84 -1.98 14.85 -6.89
C ALA A 84 -1.21 13.52 -6.73
N THR A 85 -1.70 12.62 -5.87
CA THR A 85 -1.12 11.27 -5.69
C THR A 85 -1.14 10.46 -6.99
N ASN A 86 -2.20 10.59 -7.81
CA ASN A 86 -2.23 9.94 -9.13
C ASN A 86 -1.12 10.45 -10.04
N VAL A 87 -0.80 11.76 -10.02
CA VAL A 87 0.33 12.31 -10.79
C VAL A 87 1.65 11.74 -10.32
N VAL A 88 1.90 11.70 -9.00
CA VAL A 88 3.11 11.08 -8.43
C VAL A 88 3.21 9.63 -8.88
N VAL A 89 2.17 8.85 -8.61
CA VAL A 89 2.17 7.42 -8.93
C VAL A 89 2.38 7.21 -10.42
N GLN A 90 1.71 7.94 -11.32
CA GLN A 90 1.74 7.68 -12.77
C GLN A 90 2.93 8.30 -13.50
N GLN A 91 3.39 9.47 -13.07
CA GLN A 91 4.39 10.28 -13.78
C GLN A 91 5.77 10.25 -13.13
N TYR A 92 5.87 10.19 -11.80
CA TYR A 92 7.16 10.06 -11.13
C TYR A 92 7.70 8.63 -11.24
N LEU A 93 6.87 7.65 -10.88
CA LEU A 93 7.23 6.22 -10.86
C LEU A 93 6.70 5.49 -12.09
N GLN A 94 6.78 6.09 -13.28
CA GLN A 94 6.13 5.55 -14.49
C GLN A 94 6.67 4.18 -14.91
N THR A 95 8.01 4.02 -14.94
CA THR A 95 8.64 2.81 -15.46
C THR A 95 8.94 1.77 -14.38
N LYS A 96 9.10 0.50 -14.77
CA LYS A 96 9.55 -0.55 -13.84
C LYS A 96 10.94 -0.28 -13.27
N ASP A 97 11.81 0.37 -14.04
CA ASP A 97 13.17 0.69 -13.64
C ASP A 97 13.18 1.76 -12.54
N ASP A 98 12.35 2.81 -12.67
CA ASP A 98 12.19 3.83 -11.63
C ASP A 98 11.69 3.23 -10.33
N ILE A 99 10.65 2.39 -10.41
CA ILE A 99 10.12 1.70 -9.23
C ILE A 99 11.20 0.84 -8.60
N TYR A 100 12.00 0.12 -9.39
CA TYR A 100 13.08 -0.70 -8.86
C TYR A 100 14.12 0.15 -8.12
N LYS A 101 14.61 1.23 -8.74
CA LYS A 101 15.59 2.16 -8.13
C LYS A 101 15.06 2.80 -6.85
N PHE A 102 13.84 3.34 -6.92
CA PHE A 102 13.11 3.92 -5.79
C PHE A 102 12.96 2.92 -4.64
N MET A 103 12.39 1.75 -4.90
CA MET A 103 12.17 0.73 -3.86
C MET A 103 13.48 0.20 -3.29
N THR A 104 14.51 0.05 -4.12
CA THR A 104 15.84 -0.40 -3.70
C THR A 104 16.47 0.60 -2.73
N LEU A 105 16.38 1.90 -3.02
CA LEU A 105 16.86 2.94 -2.12
C LEU A 105 16.14 2.85 -0.77
N VAL A 106 14.81 2.86 -0.77
CA VAL A 106 14.01 2.84 0.47
C VAL A 106 14.29 1.57 1.28
N LEU A 107 14.16 0.39 0.67
CA LEU A 107 14.32 -0.89 1.36
C LEU A 107 15.73 -1.08 1.91
N ASN A 108 16.77 -0.79 1.13
CA ASN A 108 18.15 -0.96 1.58
C ASN A 108 18.51 0.02 2.70
N THR A 109 18.01 1.26 2.64
CA THR A 109 18.26 2.28 3.66
C THR A 109 17.68 1.84 5.00
N PHE A 110 16.40 1.45 5.01
CA PHE A 110 15.73 0.98 6.23
C PHE A 110 16.30 -0.34 6.75
N ASP A 111 16.52 -1.34 5.89
CA ASP A 111 17.07 -2.64 6.31
C ASP A 111 18.46 -2.50 6.96
N LYS A 112 19.37 -1.72 6.36
CA LYS A 112 20.69 -1.46 6.95
C LYS A 112 20.60 -0.71 8.27
N ALA A 113 19.81 0.37 8.31
CA ALA A 113 19.67 1.20 9.50
C ALA A 113 19.09 0.41 10.69
N LEU A 114 18.07 -0.42 10.45
CA LEU A 114 17.44 -1.24 11.48
C LEU A 114 18.35 -2.37 11.98
N LYS A 115 19.18 -2.95 11.12
CA LYS A 115 20.22 -3.92 11.55
C LYS A 115 21.28 -3.26 12.42
N LEU A 116 21.77 -2.09 12.02
CA LEU A 116 22.73 -1.31 12.81
C LEU A 116 22.12 -0.92 14.17
N TYR A 117 20.88 -0.43 14.17
CA TYR A 117 20.15 -0.11 15.39
C TYR A 117 19.98 -1.33 16.31
N SER A 118 19.52 -2.47 15.77
CA SER A 118 19.30 -3.71 16.52
C SER A 118 20.60 -4.21 17.15
N LYS A 119 21.68 -4.29 16.35
CA LYS A 119 23.02 -4.63 16.84
C LYS A 119 23.49 -3.69 17.94
N LYS A 120 23.22 -2.40 17.81
CA LYS A 120 23.62 -1.38 18.78
C LYS A 120 22.89 -1.51 20.12
N LYS A 121 21.59 -1.78 20.08
CA LYS A 121 20.74 -1.96 21.27
C LYS A 121 20.80 -3.37 21.85
N GLY A 122 21.51 -4.31 21.20
CA GLY A 122 21.53 -5.71 21.61
C GLY A 122 20.17 -6.40 21.43
N ILE A 123 19.39 -5.95 20.46
CA ILE A 123 18.08 -6.53 20.07
C ILE A 123 18.32 -7.54 18.94
N ASP A 124 17.61 -8.65 18.94
CA ASP A 124 17.67 -9.62 17.84
C ASP A 124 17.10 -8.99 16.56
N GLU A 125 17.78 -9.16 15.42
CA GLU A 125 17.32 -8.59 14.14
C GLU A 125 15.95 -9.10 13.71
N THR A 126 15.49 -10.25 14.24
CA THR A 126 14.15 -10.77 13.98
C THR A 126 13.06 -10.11 14.82
N ASP A 127 13.41 -9.35 15.85
CA ASP A 127 12.47 -8.67 16.73
C ASP A 127 12.03 -7.29 16.19
N ILE A 128 12.70 -6.77 15.16
CA ILE A 128 12.32 -5.54 14.45
C ILE A 128 12.26 -5.84 12.96
N VAL A 129 11.08 -5.74 12.36
CA VAL A 129 10.87 -6.09 10.95
C VAL A 129 10.33 -4.88 10.18
N PHE A 130 10.99 -4.57 9.06
CA PHE A 130 10.52 -3.61 8.07
C PHE A 130 9.81 -4.33 6.93
N ILE A 131 8.55 -3.96 6.67
CA ILE A 131 7.74 -4.59 5.64
C ILE A 131 7.18 -3.58 4.65
N CYS A 132 6.99 -4.01 3.41
CA CYS A 132 6.06 -3.41 2.47
C CYS A 132 4.62 -3.75 2.88
N LYS A 133 3.70 -2.79 2.74
CA LYS A 133 2.28 -2.96 3.05
C LYS A 133 1.39 -2.53 1.87
N GLY A 134 0.08 -2.52 2.12
CA GLY A 134 -0.87 -1.78 1.30
C GLY A 134 -1.22 -2.43 -0.04
N GLY A 135 -1.71 -1.60 -0.95
CA GLY A 135 -2.23 -2.05 -2.25
C GLY A 135 -1.16 -2.64 -3.18
N ASN A 136 0.09 -2.20 -3.02
CA ASN A 136 1.19 -2.62 -3.89
C ASN A 136 1.61 -4.07 -3.66
N VAL A 137 1.66 -4.52 -2.39
CA VAL A 137 1.91 -5.94 -2.06
C VAL A 137 0.80 -6.82 -2.64
N LEU A 138 -0.46 -6.43 -2.42
CA LEU A 138 -1.62 -7.13 -2.96
C LEU A 138 -1.56 -7.28 -4.48
N LYS A 139 -1.17 -6.21 -5.18
CA LYS A 139 -0.99 -6.22 -6.64
C LYS A 139 0.13 -7.15 -7.08
N ILE A 140 1.26 -7.18 -6.37
CA ILE A 140 2.37 -8.09 -6.67
C ILE A 140 1.91 -9.54 -6.52
N VAL A 141 1.32 -9.89 -5.36
CA VAL A 141 0.79 -11.23 -5.10
C VAL A 141 -0.24 -11.63 -6.16
N ALA A 142 -1.17 -10.72 -6.50
CA ALA A 142 -2.19 -10.97 -7.51
C ALA A 142 -1.60 -11.20 -8.89
N ASN A 143 -0.68 -10.36 -9.35
CA ASN A 143 -0.09 -10.47 -10.68
C ASN A 143 0.71 -11.76 -10.84
N GLU A 144 1.48 -12.13 -9.84
CA GLU A 144 2.26 -13.37 -9.89
C GLU A 144 1.35 -14.59 -9.98
N PHE A 145 0.29 -14.66 -9.18
CA PHE A 145 -0.69 -15.75 -9.28
C PHE A 145 -1.46 -15.74 -10.61
N LEU A 146 -1.81 -14.57 -11.14
CA LEU A 146 -2.48 -14.47 -12.44
C LEU A 146 -1.61 -14.96 -13.60
N ILE A 147 -0.28 -14.86 -13.48
CA ILE A 147 0.64 -15.41 -14.48
C ILE A 147 0.57 -16.95 -14.49
N SER A 148 0.31 -17.59 -13.35
CA SER A 148 0.16 -19.05 -13.28
C SER A 148 -1.22 -19.57 -13.74
N LEU A 149 -2.23 -18.72 -13.86
CA LEU A 149 -3.56 -19.14 -14.33
C LEU A 149 -3.57 -19.41 -15.85
N PRO A 150 -4.25 -20.48 -16.30
CA PRO A 150 -4.35 -20.80 -17.72
C PRO A 150 -5.30 -19.87 -18.48
N GLY A 151 -4.90 -19.48 -19.69
CA GLY A 151 -5.73 -18.93 -20.78
C GLY A 151 -6.98 -18.13 -20.36
N SER A 152 -8.14 -18.75 -20.59
CA SER A 152 -9.46 -18.15 -20.33
C SER A 152 -9.74 -17.83 -18.85
N ALA A 153 -9.19 -18.62 -17.90
CA ALA A 153 -9.33 -18.35 -16.47
C ALA A 153 -8.63 -17.05 -16.08
N LYS A 154 -7.37 -16.87 -16.52
CA LYS A 154 -6.61 -15.63 -16.34
C LYS A 154 -7.38 -14.43 -16.88
N LYS A 155 -7.89 -14.53 -18.12
CA LYS A 155 -8.63 -13.45 -18.77
C LYS A 155 -9.86 -13.05 -17.96
N THR A 156 -10.62 -14.03 -17.46
CA THR A 156 -11.85 -13.80 -16.68
C THR A 156 -11.53 -13.05 -15.40
N ILE A 157 -10.64 -13.63 -14.57
CA ILE A 157 -10.26 -13.04 -13.28
C ILE A 157 -9.61 -11.67 -13.49
N TRP A 158 -8.66 -11.53 -14.41
CA TRP A 158 -7.98 -10.26 -14.64
C TRP A 158 -8.92 -9.16 -15.13
N SER A 159 -9.84 -9.48 -16.05
CA SER A 159 -10.74 -8.47 -16.61
C SER A 159 -11.60 -7.78 -15.56
N TYR A 160 -12.00 -8.52 -14.52
CA TYR A 160 -12.78 -7.99 -13.41
C TYR A 160 -11.90 -7.34 -12.35
N TYR A 161 -10.86 -8.05 -11.88
CA TYR A 161 -10.15 -7.60 -10.68
C TYR A 161 -9.08 -6.53 -10.92
N GLN A 162 -8.59 -6.33 -12.15
CA GLN A 162 -7.47 -5.41 -12.43
C GLN A 162 -7.69 -3.98 -11.91
N GLU A 163 -8.92 -3.49 -11.90
CA GLU A 163 -9.25 -2.14 -11.43
C GLU A 163 -9.10 -1.98 -9.91
N PHE A 164 -9.24 -3.07 -9.14
CA PHE A 164 -9.07 -3.04 -7.69
C PHE A 164 -7.60 -3.17 -7.27
N PHE A 165 -6.72 -3.58 -8.19
CA PHE A 165 -5.27 -3.69 -8.00
C PHE A 165 -4.50 -2.58 -8.74
N THR A 166 -5.08 -1.37 -8.76
CA THR A 166 -4.37 -0.16 -9.18
C THR A 166 -3.16 0.08 -8.26
N ARG A 167 -2.08 0.59 -8.85
CA ARG A 167 -0.89 0.99 -8.08
C ARG A 167 -1.30 2.13 -7.15
N SER A 168 -0.85 2.07 -5.92
CA SER A 168 -0.96 3.15 -4.94
C SER A 168 0.42 3.69 -4.60
N ASP A 169 0.44 4.69 -3.75
CA ASP A 169 1.61 5.14 -2.98
C ASP A 169 2.35 3.98 -2.28
N ALA A 170 3.59 4.23 -1.87
CA ALA A 170 4.46 3.21 -1.30
C ALA A 170 4.29 3.13 0.23
N ASP A 171 3.42 2.24 0.68
CA ASP A 171 3.21 1.95 2.09
C ASP A 171 4.26 0.99 2.67
N PHE A 172 4.83 1.36 3.82
CA PHE A 172 5.74 0.55 4.61
C PHE A 172 5.38 0.55 6.11
N GLY A 173 5.88 -0.44 6.83
CA GLY A 173 5.69 -0.52 8.28
C GLY A 173 6.90 -1.09 9.01
N ILE A 174 7.19 -0.52 10.17
CA ILE A 174 8.13 -1.05 11.16
C ILE A 174 7.32 -1.72 12.27
N TYR A 175 7.56 -3.02 12.46
CA TYR A 175 6.95 -3.83 13.51
C TYR A 175 7.99 -4.23 14.54
N ILE A 176 7.63 -4.09 15.80
CA ILE A 176 8.49 -4.40 16.95
C ILE A 176 7.85 -5.60 17.67
N ASN A 177 8.66 -6.55 18.11
CA ASN A 177 8.16 -7.68 18.89
C ASN A 177 7.60 -7.16 20.22
N PRO A 178 6.30 -7.38 20.53
CA PRO A 178 5.67 -6.85 21.74
C PRO A 178 6.29 -7.39 23.04
N LYS A 179 7.09 -8.46 22.94
CA LYS A 179 7.82 -9.09 24.05
C LYS A 179 9.16 -8.42 24.38
N ILE A 180 9.66 -7.49 23.55
CA ILE A 180 10.89 -6.78 23.87
C ILE A 180 10.66 -5.89 25.10
N ASN A 181 11.65 -5.85 25.99
CA ASN A 181 11.69 -4.91 27.11
C ASN A 181 11.82 -3.48 26.58
N ASN A 182 11.31 -2.49 27.31
CA ASN A 182 11.39 -1.07 26.90
C ASN A 182 10.78 -0.79 25.52
N PHE A 183 9.71 -1.51 25.12
CA PHE A 183 9.05 -1.35 23.83
C PHE A 183 8.74 0.12 23.50
N GLN A 184 8.21 0.89 24.46
CA GLN A 184 7.83 2.28 24.22
C GLN A 184 9.02 3.17 23.88
N GLU A 185 10.16 2.96 24.54
CA GLU A 185 11.42 3.67 24.24
C GLU A 185 11.88 3.30 22.82
N ILE A 186 11.95 2.00 22.50
CA ILE A 186 12.33 1.51 21.17
C ILE A 186 11.38 2.05 20.10
N GLN A 187 10.08 2.09 20.35
CA GLN A 187 9.09 2.62 19.41
C GLN A 187 9.32 4.11 19.14
N SER A 188 9.60 4.89 20.18
CA SER A 188 9.89 6.33 20.06
C SER A 188 11.16 6.56 19.23
N GLU A 189 12.24 5.84 19.56
CA GLU A 189 13.51 5.92 18.83
C GLU A 189 13.38 5.48 17.37
N LEU A 190 12.64 4.40 17.09
CA LEU A 190 12.38 3.94 15.73
C LEU A 190 11.46 4.88 14.94
N THR A 191 10.57 5.60 15.62
CA THR A 191 9.75 6.65 15.01
C THR A 191 10.63 7.80 14.54
N PHE A 192 11.52 8.27 15.42
CA PHE A 192 12.49 9.31 15.07
C PHE A 192 13.46 8.85 13.98
N LEU A 193 13.96 7.61 14.06
CA LEU A 193 14.79 7.01 13.03
C LEU A 193 14.07 6.99 11.68
N ALA A 194 12.79 6.58 11.63
CA ALA A 194 12.02 6.55 10.38
C ALA A 194 11.91 7.94 9.74
N PHE A 195 11.82 9.00 10.55
CA PHE A 195 11.85 10.38 10.08
C PHE A 195 13.21 10.76 9.47
N ILE A 196 14.31 10.54 10.20
CA ILE A 196 15.65 10.85 9.70
C ILE A 196 15.98 10.07 8.42
N LEU A 197 15.60 8.79 8.34
CA LEU A 197 15.84 7.98 7.14
C LEU A 197 15.06 8.50 5.92
N GLN A 198 13.79 8.92 6.10
CA GLN A 198 13.03 9.54 5.02
C GLN A 198 13.63 10.89 4.60
N TYR A 199 14.16 11.66 5.54
CA TYR A 199 14.92 12.87 5.23
C TYR A 199 16.15 12.57 4.36
N MET A 200 16.97 11.59 4.73
CA MET A 200 18.12 11.20 3.91
C MET A 200 17.72 10.71 2.52
N ILE A 201 16.61 9.96 2.41
CA ILE A 201 16.06 9.48 1.14
C ILE A 201 15.59 10.67 0.27
N ARG A 202 14.89 11.64 0.87
CA ARG A 202 14.49 12.88 0.20
C ARG A 202 15.70 13.63 -0.35
N GLU A 203 16.77 13.77 0.42
CA GLU A 203 17.99 14.43 -0.06
C GLU A 203 18.60 13.71 -1.27
N GLN A 204 18.54 12.37 -1.33
CA GLN A 204 18.93 11.62 -2.53
C GLN A 204 18.01 11.92 -3.73
N PHE A 205 16.70 12.01 -3.50
CA PHE A 205 15.74 12.36 -4.55
C PHE A 205 15.96 13.77 -5.10
N LEU A 206 16.23 14.76 -4.24
CA LEU A 206 16.51 16.13 -4.64
C LEU A 206 17.86 16.26 -5.37
N LYS A 207 18.86 15.48 -4.94
CA LYS A 207 20.19 15.49 -5.55
C LYS A 207 20.24 14.80 -6.91
N TYR A 208 19.47 13.73 -7.10
CA TYR A 208 19.48 12.90 -8.31
C TYR A 208 18.07 12.64 -8.88
N PRO A 209 17.26 13.67 -9.16
CA PRO A 209 15.84 13.50 -9.48
C PRO A 209 15.61 12.71 -10.77
N THR A 210 16.47 12.90 -11.78
CA THR A 210 16.39 12.19 -13.07
C THR A 210 16.72 10.70 -12.97
N TYR A 211 17.46 10.28 -11.95
CA TYR A 211 17.77 8.87 -11.72
C TYR A 211 16.55 8.11 -11.19
N TYR A 212 15.83 8.72 -10.24
CA TYR A 212 14.70 8.10 -9.55
C TYR A 212 13.34 8.32 -10.22
N PHE A 213 13.14 9.46 -10.90
CA PHE A 213 11.83 9.87 -11.36
C PHE A 213 11.78 10.12 -12.86
N THR A 214 10.77 9.54 -13.53
CA THR A 214 10.51 9.84 -14.94
C THR A 214 10.14 11.31 -15.13
N TYR A 215 9.31 11.87 -14.23
CA TYR A 215 8.87 13.26 -14.33
C TYR A 215 10.04 14.24 -14.51
N ALA A 216 11.13 14.07 -13.76
CA ALA A 216 12.31 14.93 -13.84
C ALA A 216 13.10 14.78 -15.16
N ARG A 217 12.90 13.69 -15.91
CA ARG A 217 13.54 13.45 -17.22
C ARG A 217 12.74 14.02 -18.38
N PHE A 218 11.47 14.38 -18.16
CA PHE A 218 10.66 15.02 -19.18
C PHE A 218 11.19 16.42 -19.49
N ASN A 219 10.96 16.87 -20.73
CA ASN A 219 11.17 18.28 -21.06
C ASN A 219 10.05 19.14 -20.46
N GLU A 220 10.30 20.44 -20.38
CA GLU A 220 9.37 21.41 -19.79
C GLU A 220 7.98 21.37 -20.43
N GLU A 221 7.90 21.21 -21.76
CA GLU A 221 6.64 21.09 -22.51
C GLU A 221 5.77 19.91 -22.01
N THR A 222 6.39 18.75 -21.83
CA THR A 222 5.69 17.55 -21.34
C THR A 222 5.31 17.71 -19.86
N GLN A 223 6.16 18.35 -19.06
CA GLN A 223 5.85 18.67 -17.67
C GLN A 223 4.66 19.64 -17.57
N LYS A 224 4.62 20.68 -18.41
CA LYS A 224 3.48 21.59 -18.55
C LYS A 224 2.20 20.83 -18.92
N GLN A 225 2.25 19.95 -19.93
CA GLN A 225 1.08 19.14 -20.30
C GLN A 225 0.54 18.29 -19.13
N ILE A 226 1.43 17.69 -18.34
CA ILE A 226 1.03 16.92 -17.14
C ILE A 226 0.36 17.84 -16.10
N LEU A 227 0.92 19.02 -15.84
CA LEU A 227 0.35 19.97 -14.88
C LEU A 227 -0.98 20.55 -15.40
N THR A 228 -1.11 20.77 -16.71
CA THR A 228 -2.37 21.23 -17.33
C THR A 228 -3.44 20.17 -17.15
N GLN A 229 -3.11 18.89 -17.33
CA GLN A 229 -4.06 17.81 -17.06
C GLN A 229 -4.45 17.76 -15.58
N LEU A 230 -3.51 17.97 -14.66
CA LEU A 230 -3.81 18.06 -13.23
C LEU A 230 -4.75 19.23 -12.92
N LEU A 231 -4.50 20.42 -13.47
CA LEU A 231 -5.37 21.60 -13.33
C LEU A 231 -6.79 21.31 -13.86
N GLU A 232 -6.90 20.66 -15.02
CA GLU A 232 -8.20 20.23 -15.55
C GLU A 232 -8.91 19.23 -14.63
N ASP A 233 -8.18 18.27 -14.08
CA ASP A 233 -8.74 17.23 -13.23
C ASP A 233 -9.19 17.81 -11.88
N LEU A 234 -8.42 18.75 -11.32
CA LEU A 234 -8.81 19.53 -10.14
C LEU A 234 -10.13 20.27 -10.40
N ASN A 235 -10.25 20.93 -11.56
CA ASN A 235 -11.47 21.64 -11.96
C ASN A 235 -12.66 20.73 -12.31
N LYS A 236 -12.43 19.42 -12.51
CA LYS A 236 -13.49 18.41 -12.72
C LYS A 236 -13.83 17.65 -11.44
N ALA A 237 -13.15 17.91 -10.32
CA ALA A 237 -13.36 17.20 -9.07
C ALA A 237 -14.80 17.38 -8.54
N LYS A 238 -15.34 16.33 -7.92
CA LYS A 238 -16.70 16.38 -7.35
C LYS A 238 -16.78 17.37 -6.19
N ALA A 239 -15.67 17.56 -5.48
CA ALA A 239 -15.45 18.60 -4.47
C ALA A 239 -15.97 19.99 -4.88
N LEU A 240 -15.85 20.35 -6.16
CA LEU A 240 -16.23 21.68 -6.66
C LEU A 240 -17.70 21.78 -7.04
N SER A 241 -18.34 20.67 -7.38
CA SER A 241 -19.62 20.67 -8.10
C SER A 241 -20.77 19.96 -7.41
N ASP A 242 -20.52 19.03 -6.46
CA ASP A 242 -21.56 18.24 -5.82
C ASP A 242 -22.22 19.01 -4.65
N PRO A 243 -23.50 19.43 -4.75
CA PRO A 243 -24.18 20.14 -3.67
C PRO A 243 -24.38 19.27 -2.42
N LYS A 244 -24.37 17.94 -2.57
CA LYS A 244 -24.40 17.03 -1.42
C LYS A 244 -23.04 17.03 -0.70
N ALA A 245 -21.95 17.16 -1.45
CA ALA A 245 -20.62 17.34 -0.86
C ALA A 245 -20.52 18.63 -0.03
N TYR A 246 -21.32 19.64 -0.37
CA TYR A 246 -21.41 20.91 0.37
C TYR A 246 -22.30 20.85 1.62
N LYS A 247 -23.47 20.18 1.57
CA LYS A 247 -24.43 20.17 2.69
C LYS A 247 -24.18 19.11 3.73
N GLU A 248 -23.70 17.94 3.31
CA GLU A 248 -23.56 16.74 4.14
C GLU A 248 -22.19 16.09 3.97
N GLY A 249 -21.35 16.64 3.10
CA GLY A 249 -20.11 16.01 2.70
C GLY A 249 -18.87 16.73 3.18
N PRO A 250 -17.70 16.14 2.89
CA PRO A 250 -16.42 16.59 3.41
C PRO A 250 -15.96 17.97 2.97
N ASN A 251 -16.51 18.56 1.90
CA ASN A 251 -15.79 19.57 1.12
C ASN A 251 -16.51 20.93 1.02
N PRO A 252 -16.94 21.57 2.12
CA PRO A 252 -17.58 22.89 2.02
C PRO A 252 -16.63 23.96 1.45
N ASP A 253 -15.32 23.82 1.68
CA ASP A 253 -14.29 24.84 1.36
C ASP A 253 -14.04 25.04 -0.13
N TYR A 254 -14.49 24.07 -0.95
CA TYR A 254 -14.19 23.98 -2.38
C TYR A 254 -15.42 24.20 -3.27
N PHE A 255 -16.62 24.05 -2.70
CA PHE A 255 -17.85 24.07 -3.48
C PHE A 255 -18.08 25.42 -4.18
N GLY A 256 -18.31 25.36 -5.50
CA GLY A 256 -18.60 26.53 -6.33
C GLY A 256 -17.39 27.39 -6.68
N GLY A 257 -16.18 27.03 -6.24
CA GLY A 257 -14.95 27.66 -6.70
C GLY A 257 -14.29 26.93 -7.86
N HIS A 258 -13.10 27.39 -8.25
CA HIS A 258 -12.29 26.79 -9.32
C HIS A 258 -10.80 27.09 -9.12
N PHE A 259 -9.95 26.25 -9.70
CA PHE A 259 -8.50 26.44 -9.73
C PHE A 259 -8.11 27.20 -10.99
N ILE A 260 -7.31 28.25 -10.85
CA ILE A 260 -6.86 29.09 -11.97
C ILE A 260 -5.44 28.73 -12.43
N ASN A 261 -4.59 28.21 -11.53
CA ASN A 261 -3.26 27.76 -11.89
C ASN A 261 -2.78 26.59 -11.00
N VAL A 262 -1.75 25.90 -11.48
CA VAL A 262 -0.97 24.91 -10.72
C VAL A 262 0.52 25.20 -10.93
N PHE A 263 1.28 25.18 -9.82
CA PHE A 263 2.71 25.36 -9.78
C PHE A 263 3.40 24.13 -9.18
N HIS A 264 4.48 23.69 -9.83
CA HIS A 264 5.29 22.58 -9.36
C HIS A 264 6.71 22.63 -9.92
N ASN A 265 7.71 22.57 -9.04
CA ASN A 265 9.14 22.54 -9.40
C ASN A 265 9.56 23.63 -10.42
N GLY A 266 9.14 24.88 -10.18
CA GLY A 266 9.47 26.02 -11.05
C GLY A 266 8.59 26.15 -12.30
N ILE A 267 7.66 25.21 -12.55
CA ILE A 267 6.77 25.24 -13.71
C ILE A 267 5.37 25.62 -13.25
N MET A 268 4.80 26.63 -13.90
CA MET A 268 3.43 27.07 -13.73
C MET A 268 2.62 26.80 -15.00
N VAL A 269 1.35 26.43 -14.83
CA VAL A 269 0.34 26.36 -15.90
C VAL A 269 -0.97 26.95 -15.41
N GLY A 270 -1.76 27.50 -16.32
CA GLY A 270 -3.05 28.10 -16.01
C GLY A 270 -3.11 29.55 -16.49
N GLU A 271 -3.98 30.34 -15.87
CA GLU A 271 -4.06 31.78 -16.11
C GLU A 271 -2.81 32.46 -15.53
N ASP A 272 -2.12 33.25 -16.37
CA ASP A 272 -1.05 34.12 -15.90
C ASP A 272 -1.67 35.14 -14.94
N LEU A 273 -1.07 35.31 -13.76
CA LEU A 273 -1.45 36.33 -12.77
C LEU A 273 -1.05 37.75 -13.23
N ASP A 274 -1.11 38.01 -14.54
CA ASP A 274 -0.61 39.22 -15.17
C ASP A 274 -1.47 40.44 -14.81
N ASN A 275 -0.88 41.35 -14.02
CA ASN A 275 -1.17 42.80 -13.90
C ASN A 275 -2.14 43.35 -12.83
N THR A 276 -2.63 42.60 -11.83
CA THR A 276 -3.50 43.23 -10.78
C THR A 276 -2.91 43.29 -9.37
N ALA A 277 -1.80 42.61 -9.12
CA ALA A 277 -0.92 42.86 -7.99
C ALA A 277 0.40 42.20 -8.33
N ASN A 278 1.52 42.70 -7.82
CA ASN A 278 2.77 41.92 -7.82
C ASN A 278 2.42 40.48 -7.39
N PRO A 279 2.96 39.41 -8.03
CA PRO A 279 2.92 38.09 -7.41
C PRO A 279 3.35 38.35 -5.97
N PRO A 280 2.53 38.03 -4.95
CA PRO A 280 2.79 38.51 -3.61
C PRO A 280 4.25 38.24 -3.33
N ASP A 281 5.03 39.28 -2.99
CA ASP A 281 6.47 39.13 -2.66
C ASP A 281 6.67 38.05 -1.55
N LYS A 282 5.58 37.58 -0.95
CA LYS A 282 5.44 36.38 -0.13
C LYS A 282 5.53 35.03 -0.86
N PHE A 283 5.83 34.97 -2.14
CA PHE A 283 6.33 33.71 -2.71
C PHE A 283 7.67 33.32 -2.07
N ILE A 284 8.42 34.28 -1.50
CA ILE A 284 9.64 34.03 -0.72
C ILE A 284 9.83 35.18 0.29
N GLN A 285 9.37 35.02 1.53
CA GLN A 285 9.94 35.57 2.79
C GLN A 285 8.88 35.52 3.91
N PHE A 286 8.95 34.49 4.76
CA PHE A 286 8.37 34.60 6.10
C PHE A 286 9.27 35.49 6.95
N SER A 287 8.65 36.40 7.70
CA SER A 287 9.30 37.35 8.61
C SER A 287 10.24 36.64 9.59
N ASN A 288 11.36 37.30 9.91
CA ASN A 288 12.34 36.88 10.91
C ASN A 288 11.69 36.30 12.18
N PRO A 289 12.35 35.32 12.84
CA PRO A 289 11.85 34.75 14.09
C PRO A 289 11.62 35.86 15.12
N LYS A 290 10.50 35.73 15.84
CA LYS A 290 10.12 36.63 16.94
C LYS A 290 11.28 36.76 17.91
N THR A 291 11.51 37.98 18.38
CA THR A 291 12.57 38.24 19.35
C THR A 291 12.28 37.48 20.66
N PRO A 292 13.31 37.08 21.43
CA PRO A 292 13.13 36.41 22.72
C PRO A 292 12.17 37.14 23.68
N GLU A 293 12.04 38.47 23.57
CA GLU A 293 11.10 39.28 24.35
C GLU A 293 9.62 39.03 23.99
N GLU A 294 9.31 38.76 22.72
CA GLU A 294 7.94 38.47 22.26
C GLU A 294 7.48 37.07 22.70
N ILE A 295 8.42 36.13 22.84
CA ILE A 295 8.16 34.77 23.34
C ILE A 295 7.92 34.79 24.86
N GLN A 296 8.57 35.72 25.58
CA GLN A 296 8.47 35.81 27.03
C GLN A 296 7.14 36.43 27.50
N ASN A 297 6.54 37.30 26.68
CA ASN A 297 5.24 37.91 26.99
C ASN A 297 4.06 36.93 26.80
N ALA A 298 4.16 35.97 25.88
CA ALA A 298 3.12 34.95 25.67
C ALA A 298 3.07 33.89 26.80
N LYS A 299 4.18 33.66 27.50
CA LYS A 299 4.26 32.63 28.57
C LYS A 299 3.66 33.07 29.91
N ASN A 300 3.30 34.33 30.07
CA ASN A 300 2.80 34.86 31.34
C ASN A 300 1.27 34.75 31.52
N GLU A 301 0.52 34.31 30.50
CA GLU A 301 -0.95 34.24 30.56
C GLU A 301 -1.52 32.84 30.90
N GLU A 302 -0.69 31.79 31.02
CA GLU A 302 -1.18 30.40 31.02
C GLU A 302 -0.86 29.57 32.28
N ASN A 303 -0.90 30.16 33.48
CA ASN A 303 -0.76 29.42 34.74
C ASN A 303 -2.01 29.50 35.63
N GLN A 304 -2.99 28.61 35.40
CA GLN A 304 -3.93 28.17 36.44
C GLN A 304 -4.00 26.64 36.49
N THR A 305 -3.58 26.11 37.65
CA THR A 305 -3.38 24.71 38.00
C THR A 305 -4.68 23.94 38.27
N ALA A 306 -4.79 22.72 37.75
CA ALA A 306 -5.77 21.72 38.21
C ALA A 306 -5.04 20.44 38.67
N THR A 307 -5.16 20.13 39.97
CA THR A 307 -4.67 18.89 40.60
C THR A 307 -5.68 17.76 40.44
N CYS A 308 -5.23 16.56 40.08
CA CYS A 308 -6.07 15.36 39.98
C CYS A 308 -5.53 14.24 40.90
N SER A 309 -6.41 13.74 41.77
CA SER A 309 -6.15 12.67 42.74
C SER A 309 -6.44 11.28 42.17
N THR A 310 -5.57 10.32 42.48
CA THR A 310 -5.63 8.92 42.06
C THR A 310 -6.38 8.04 43.07
N THR A 311 -7.34 7.23 42.62
CA THR A 311 -7.64 5.91 43.23
C THR A 311 -8.29 4.93 42.23
N ASP A 312 -7.73 3.72 42.29
CA ASP A 312 -8.30 2.38 42.11
C ASP A 312 -8.58 1.73 40.74
N ALA A 313 -8.09 0.49 40.69
CA ALA A 313 -7.97 -0.40 39.55
C ALA A 313 -9.32 -1.04 39.17
N VAL A 314 -9.75 -0.75 37.93
CA VAL A 314 -10.81 -1.48 37.24
C VAL A 314 -10.27 -1.90 35.87
N LYS A 315 -10.58 -3.14 35.46
CA LYS A 315 -10.24 -3.70 34.13
C LYS A 315 -10.70 -2.73 33.03
N PRO A 316 -9.91 -2.53 31.95
CA PRO A 316 -10.21 -1.50 30.97
C PRO A 316 -11.38 -1.95 30.08
N ILE A 317 -12.57 -1.49 30.42
CA ILE A 317 -13.55 -1.10 29.42
C ILE A 317 -13.07 0.28 28.96
N CYS A 318 -12.81 0.48 27.67
CA CYS A 318 -12.45 1.80 27.14
C CYS A 318 -13.47 2.82 27.67
N PRO A 319 -13.08 3.78 28.53
CA PRO A 319 -14.02 4.82 28.93
C PRO A 319 -14.44 5.56 27.65
N PRO A 320 -15.75 5.78 27.41
CA PRO A 320 -16.24 6.48 26.22
C PRO A 320 -15.67 7.90 26.05
N ASN A 321 -14.98 8.42 27.07
CA ASN A 321 -14.46 9.79 27.14
C ASN A 321 -12.92 9.90 27.10
N LEU A 322 -12.21 8.95 26.48
CA LEU A 322 -10.81 9.21 26.11
C LEU A 322 -10.76 10.25 24.98
N LYS A 323 -10.30 11.46 25.33
CA LYS A 323 -9.94 12.51 24.38
C LYS A 323 -8.93 11.92 23.39
N ASN A 324 -9.24 11.92 22.10
CA ASN A 324 -8.23 11.64 21.08
C ASN A 324 -7.17 12.72 21.25
N LYS A 325 -5.95 12.31 21.60
CA LYS A 325 -4.84 13.23 21.80
C LYS A 325 -4.54 13.87 20.44
N VAL A 326 -4.37 15.18 20.46
CA VAL A 326 -4.03 16.02 19.29
C VAL A 326 -2.93 15.33 18.48
N THR A 327 -3.20 15.09 17.19
CA THR A 327 -2.19 14.70 16.22
C THR A 327 -1.42 15.96 15.85
N GLU A 328 -0.25 16.13 16.43
CA GLU A 328 0.71 17.12 15.95
C GLU A 328 1.20 16.64 14.59
N THR A 329 0.97 17.44 13.54
CA THR A 329 1.69 17.27 12.29
C THR A 329 2.85 18.23 12.27
N PHE A 330 4.04 17.69 12.02
CA PHE A 330 5.26 18.47 11.97
C PHE A 330 5.70 18.60 10.52
N ASP A 331 5.81 19.84 10.05
CA ASP A 331 6.38 20.21 8.76
C ASP A 331 7.70 20.99 9.01
N TRP A 332 8.82 20.52 8.44
CA TRP A 332 10.13 21.16 8.64
C TRP A 332 10.22 22.45 7.77
N PRO A 333 10.70 23.61 8.28
CA PRO A 333 10.51 24.93 7.70
C PRO A 333 11.62 25.32 6.72
N ASP A 334 12.70 24.53 6.60
CA ASP A 334 13.87 24.89 5.78
C ASP A 334 13.70 24.74 4.26
N SER A 335 12.51 24.45 3.73
CA SER A 335 12.33 24.62 2.29
C SER A 335 10.87 24.69 1.87
N THR A 336 10.28 25.88 1.94
CA THR A 336 9.29 26.27 0.93
C THR A 336 9.84 26.12 -0.50
N ASP A 337 11.18 26.05 -0.65
CA ASP A 337 11.89 25.87 -1.92
C ASP A 337 11.87 24.44 -2.48
N HIS A 338 11.50 23.41 -1.71
CA HIS A 338 11.56 22.03 -2.19
C HIS A 338 10.18 21.44 -2.40
N TYR A 339 9.92 20.97 -3.62
CA TYR A 339 8.69 20.30 -4.02
C TYR A 339 8.53 18.89 -3.41
N ILE A 340 9.49 18.42 -2.59
CA ILE A 340 9.39 17.17 -1.83
C ILE A 340 9.39 17.52 -0.34
N THR A 341 8.33 17.14 0.37
CA THR A 341 8.12 17.45 1.79
C THR A 341 8.06 16.20 2.64
N LEU A 342 8.29 16.40 3.94
CA LEU A 342 8.20 15.37 4.96
C LEU A 342 7.22 15.82 6.02
N ASN A 343 6.23 14.98 6.29
CA ASN A 343 5.22 15.22 7.31
C ASN A 343 5.34 14.10 8.33
N HIS A 344 5.34 14.46 9.61
CA HIS A 344 5.29 13.48 10.69
C HIS A 344 4.01 13.62 11.48
N ASN A 345 3.28 12.51 11.65
CA ASN A 345 2.07 12.42 12.46
C ASN A 345 2.34 11.52 13.67
N THR A 346 2.32 12.11 14.86
CA THR A 346 2.42 11.36 16.11
C THR A 346 1.07 10.71 16.45
N ALA A 347 1.10 9.41 16.79
CA ALA A 347 0.00 8.69 17.43
C ALA A 347 -1.37 8.75 16.70
N LEU A 348 -1.41 8.39 15.42
CA LEU A 348 -2.68 8.06 14.76
C LEU A 348 -3.34 6.92 15.52
N ASP A 349 -4.55 7.17 16.02
CA ASP A 349 -5.21 6.33 16.99
C ASP A 349 -6.67 6.10 16.61
N PHE A 350 -6.94 4.90 16.14
CA PHE A 350 -8.25 4.47 15.70
C PHE A 350 -8.82 3.54 16.78
N CYS A 351 -9.61 4.10 17.68
CA CYS A 351 -10.44 3.32 18.59
C CYS A 351 -11.65 2.78 17.82
N GLN A 352 -11.84 1.47 17.82
CA GLN A 352 -12.98 0.84 17.18
C GLN A 352 -14.26 1.05 17.99
N GLU A 353 -15.37 1.24 17.29
CA GLU A 353 -16.70 1.45 17.88
C GLU A 353 -17.23 0.21 18.62
N ILE A 354 -16.95 -1.00 18.12
CA ILE A 354 -17.66 -2.22 18.56
C ILE A 354 -16.96 -2.96 19.70
N ASN A 355 -15.63 -3.07 19.66
CA ASN A 355 -14.88 -3.99 20.53
C ASN A 355 -13.84 -3.29 21.41
N GLY A 356 -13.69 -1.97 21.30
CA GLY A 356 -12.62 -1.24 21.99
C GLY A 356 -11.20 -1.59 21.51
N ASP A 357 -11.09 -2.40 20.46
CA ASP A 357 -9.83 -2.66 19.78
C ASP A 357 -9.25 -1.34 19.27
N ARG A 358 -7.95 -1.16 19.44
CA ARG A 358 -7.29 0.12 19.20
C ARG A 358 -6.15 -0.07 18.23
N ARG A 359 -6.24 0.54 17.04
CA ARG A 359 -5.10 0.59 16.11
C ARG A 359 -4.37 1.91 16.32
N LYS A 360 -3.16 1.81 16.87
CA LYS A 360 -2.31 2.97 17.12
C LYS A 360 -0.95 2.82 16.44
N PHE A 361 -0.52 3.85 15.72
CA PHE A 361 0.80 3.90 15.10
C PHE A 361 1.25 5.35 14.88
N ASN A 362 2.56 5.55 14.79
CA ASN A 362 3.13 6.81 14.31
C ASN A 362 3.32 6.70 12.79
N LEU A 363 3.18 7.79 12.05
CA LEU A 363 3.31 7.77 10.60
C LEU A 363 4.16 8.92 10.11
N THR A 364 5.25 8.60 9.42
CA THR A 364 6.05 9.60 8.69
C THR A 364 5.80 9.43 7.22
N ARG A 365 5.55 10.55 6.52
CA ARG A 365 5.22 10.58 5.10
C ARG A 365 6.19 11.46 4.34
N THR A 366 6.59 11.02 3.16
CA THR A 366 7.21 11.84 2.13
C THR A 366 6.18 12.13 1.06
N LYS A 367 6.03 13.39 0.67
CA LYS A 367 5.06 13.84 -0.35
C LYS A 367 5.73 14.66 -1.43
N ILE A 368 5.13 14.66 -2.63
CA ILE A 368 5.44 15.60 -3.70
C ILE A 368 4.39 16.70 -3.66
N ASN A 369 4.80 17.94 -3.44
CA ASN A 369 3.89 19.08 -3.33
C ASN A 369 3.57 19.69 -4.70
N PHE A 370 2.29 19.97 -4.90
CA PHE A 370 1.75 20.78 -5.98
C PHE A 370 1.02 21.96 -5.35
N ASN A 371 1.37 23.18 -5.74
CA ASN A 371 0.66 24.38 -5.28
C ASN A 371 -0.38 24.75 -6.33
N ALA A 372 -1.53 25.24 -5.92
CA ALA A 372 -2.55 25.71 -6.84
C ALA A 372 -3.21 26.97 -6.30
N MET A 373 -3.50 27.92 -7.17
CA MET A 373 -4.33 29.06 -6.82
C MET A 373 -5.80 28.70 -7.02
N PHE A 374 -6.57 28.79 -5.94
CA PHE A 374 -8.00 28.54 -5.91
C PHE A 374 -8.75 29.86 -5.76
N VAL A 375 -9.82 30.03 -6.54
CA VAL A 375 -10.77 31.13 -6.45
C VAL A 375 -12.08 30.57 -5.93
N ASP A 376 -12.50 31.01 -4.75
CA ASP A 376 -13.77 30.59 -4.18
C ASP A 376 -14.98 31.19 -4.93
N LYS A 377 -16.18 30.77 -4.55
CA LYS A 377 -17.44 31.24 -5.15
C LYS A 377 -17.69 32.75 -4.98
N ASP A 378 -17.03 33.37 -4.00
CA ASP A 378 -17.15 34.78 -3.66
C ASP A 378 -16.06 35.62 -4.36
N GLY A 379 -15.17 34.96 -5.11
CA GLY A 379 -14.07 35.58 -5.85
C GLY A 379 -12.79 35.76 -5.04
N ASN A 380 -12.72 35.27 -3.80
CA ASN A 380 -11.49 35.36 -3.01
C ASN A 380 -10.49 34.32 -3.50
N GLN A 381 -9.22 34.74 -3.60
CA GLN A 381 -8.13 33.88 -4.01
C GLN A 381 -7.38 33.34 -2.78
N ARG A 382 -6.99 32.06 -2.82
CA ARG A 382 -6.08 31.46 -1.86
C ARG A 382 -5.17 30.45 -2.53
N GLU A 383 -3.97 30.29 -1.99
CA GLU A 383 -3.08 29.21 -2.38
C GLU A 383 -3.42 27.96 -1.57
N ASP A 384 -3.63 26.85 -2.27
CA ASP A 384 -3.82 25.53 -1.67
C ASP A 384 -2.63 24.62 -2.03
N HIS A 385 -2.20 23.82 -1.06
CA HIS A 385 -1.10 22.87 -1.22
C HIS A 385 -1.63 21.43 -1.28
N PHE A 386 -1.39 20.75 -2.40
CA PHE A 386 -1.76 19.35 -2.60
C PHE A 386 -0.51 18.47 -2.57
N GLY A 387 -0.29 17.82 -1.43
CA GLY A 387 0.76 16.82 -1.29
C GLY A 387 0.33 15.46 -1.86
N GLY A 388 0.94 15.04 -2.97
CA GLY A 388 0.81 13.69 -3.50
C GLY A 388 1.68 12.69 -2.72
N GLU A 389 1.09 11.59 -2.27
CA GLU A 389 1.78 10.60 -1.43
C GLU A 389 2.89 9.87 -2.20
N LEU A 390 4.10 9.81 -1.63
CA LEU A 390 5.26 9.12 -2.21
C LEU A 390 5.72 7.94 -1.34
N ILE A 391 6.02 8.17 -0.06
CA ILE A 391 6.47 7.15 0.89
C ILE A 391 5.68 7.33 2.19
N ASP A 392 5.05 6.25 2.66
CA ASP A 392 4.38 6.22 3.97
C ASP A 392 5.06 5.15 4.85
N VAL A 393 5.62 5.54 6.00
CA VAL A 393 6.24 4.59 6.95
C VAL A 393 5.53 4.68 8.30
N SER A 394 4.80 3.62 8.65
CA SER A 394 4.17 3.53 9.97
C SER A 394 5.05 2.80 10.99
N VAL A 395 5.08 3.24 12.24
CA VAL A 395 5.68 2.50 13.36
C VAL A 395 4.58 2.04 14.31
N ALA A 396 4.37 0.73 14.40
CA ALA A 396 3.26 0.14 15.17
C ALA A 396 3.41 0.34 16.68
N HIS A 397 2.30 0.64 17.38
CA HIS A 397 2.27 0.74 18.84
C HIS A 397 2.00 -0.62 19.50
N LYS A 398 2.50 -0.82 20.72
CA LYS A 398 2.29 -2.05 21.52
C LYS A 398 0.82 -2.38 21.79
N LEU A 399 -0.04 -1.35 21.75
CA LEU A 399 -1.46 -1.47 22.08
C LEU A 399 -2.28 -1.91 20.87
N ASN A 400 -1.64 -2.09 19.71
CA ASN A 400 -2.30 -2.61 18.54
C ASN A 400 -2.68 -4.08 18.77
N SER A 401 -3.98 -4.37 18.80
CA SER A 401 -4.53 -5.69 19.14
C SER A 401 -4.03 -6.81 18.23
N CYS A 402 -3.67 -6.49 16.98
CA CYS A 402 -3.19 -7.48 16.01
C CYS A 402 -1.69 -7.78 16.10
N ILE A 403 -0.89 -7.04 16.88
CA ILE A 403 0.59 -7.16 16.83
C ILE A 403 1.07 -8.56 17.23
N ASP A 404 0.46 -9.17 18.25
CA ASP A 404 0.78 -10.54 18.68
C ASP A 404 0.44 -11.58 17.60
N GLN A 405 -0.61 -11.34 16.82
CA GLN A 405 -1.04 -12.24 15.74
C GLN A 405 -0.09 -12.15 14.56
N LEU A 406 0.39 -10.94 14.21
CA LEU A 406 1.37 -10.72 13.15
C LEU A 406 2.64 -11.56 13.36
N TRP A 407 3.15 -11.61 14.60
CA TRP A 407 4.32 -12.41 14.94
C TRP A 407 4.07 -13.93 14.93
N LYS A 408 2.82 -14.37 15.09
CA LYS A 408 2.43 -15.80 15.01
C LYS A 408 2.21 -16.25 13.58
N ALA A 409 1.47 -15.48 12.79
CA ALA A 409 1.13 -15.77 11.40
C ALA A 409 2.33 -15.58 10.45
N GLY A 410 3.26 -14.70 10.85
CA GLY A 410 4.58 -14.54 10.26
C GLY A 410 4.60 -13.64 9.02
N PHE A 411 5.61 -12.78 8.97
CA PHE A 411 5.98 -12.06 7.75
C PHE A 411 6.60 -13.01 6.73
N LYS A 412 6.36 -12.75 5.45
CA LYS A 412 6.95 -13.51 4.35
C LYS A 412 7.93 -12.64 3.58
N LYS A 413 9.06 -13.25 3.19
CA LYS A 413 10.02 -12.62 2.30
C LYS A 413 9.60 -12.90 0.86
N TYR A 414 9.46 -11.85 0.07
CA TYR A 414 9.14 -11.89 -1.34
C TYR A 414 10.38 -11.53 -2.16
N GLU A 415 10.48 -12.11 -3.35
CA GLU A 415 11.48 -11.75 -4.35
C GLU A 415 10.77 -11.40 -5.66
N LEU A 416 10.97 -10.19 -6.16
CA LEU A 416 10.36 -9.69 -7.39
C LEU A 416 11.42 -9.45 -8.45
N LYS A 417 11.28 -10.11 -9.61
CA LYS A 417 12.16 -9.91 -10.77
C LYS A 417 11.65 -8.73 -11.59
N TYR A 418 12.40 -7.63 -11.60
CA TYR A 418 11.94 -6.38 -12.22
C TYR A 418 12.19 -6.31 -13.72
N ASN A 419 13.31 -6.86 -14.19
CA ASN A 419 13.71 -6.77 -15.59
C ASN A 419 14.42 -8.04 -16.10
N THR A 420 14.71 -8.03 -17.40
CA THR A 420 15.42 -9.13 -18.07
C THR A 420 16.90 -9.22 -17.71
N LYS A 421 17.48 -8.17 -17.09
CA LYS A 421 18.86 -8.17 -16.62
C LYS A 421 19.03 -9.04 -15.37
N GLY A 422 17.93 -9.44 -14.74
CA GLY A 422 17.95 -10.28 -13.54
C GLY A 422 17.97 -9.51 -12.25
N ASP A 423 17.58 -8.23 -12.27
CA ASP A 423 17.44 -7.43 -11.06
C ASP A 423 16.31 -8.00 -10.19
N ILE A 424 16.65 -8.30 -8.93
CA ILE A 424 15.77 -8.93 -7.95
C ILE A 424 15.61 -7.99 -6.77
N LEU A 425 14.38 -7.52 -6.54
CA LEU A 425 14.02 -6.80 -5.33
C LEU A 425 13.59 -7.80 -4.26
N LYS A 426 14.19 -7.74 -3.08
CA LYS A 426 13.81 -8.59 -1.93
C LYS A 426 13.21 -7.72 -0.84
N PHE A 427 12.05 -8.11 -0.32
CA PHE A 427 11.38 -7.36 0.74
C PHE A 427 10.52 -8.29 1.61
N TYR A 428 10.24 -7.87 2.84
CA TYR A 428 9.24 -8.53 3.67
C TYR A 428 7.87 -7.92 3.44
N ALA A 429 6.82 -8.72 3.50
CA ALA A 429 5.43 -8.26 3.51
C ALA A 429 4.56 -9.24 4.29
N TYR A 430 3.28 -8.92 4.43
CA TYR A 430 2.28 -9.85 4.95
C TYR A 430 2.18 -11.11 4.10
N SER A 431 1.98 -12.25 4.76
CA SER A 431 1.53 -13.47 4.09
C SER A 431 0.14 -13.26 3.47
N VAL A 432 -0.28 -14.16 2.56
CA VAL A 432 -1.63 -14.11 1.99
C VAL A 432 -2.71 -14.18 3.08
N GLY A 433 -2.52 -15.03 4.09
CA GLY A 433 -3.42 -15.10 5.25
C GLY A 433 -3.50 -13.76 6.01
N LEU A 434 -2.35 -13.14 6.31
CA LEU A 434 -2.32 -11.83 6.97
C LEU A 434 -2.95 -10.71 6.11
N LEU A 435 -2.81 -10.76 4.79
CA LEU A 435 -3.47 -9.81 3.88
C LEU A 435 -5.00 -9.97 3.93
N ILE A 436 -5.50 -11.20 4.07
CA ILE A 436 -6.93 -11.48 4.24
C ILE A 436 -7.40 -10.96 5.60
N GLU A 437 -6.71 -11.34 6.67
CA GLU A 437 -7.06 -10.93 8.03
C GLU A 437 -7.08 -9.41 8.18
N ASP A 438 -6.10 -8.68 7.61
CA ASP A 438 -6.07 -7.21 7.66
C ASP A 438 -7.27 -6.59 6.92
N LEU A 439 -7.65 -7.11 5.74
CA LEU A 439 -8.84 -6.63 5.02
C LEU A 439 -10.13 -6.96 5.77
N GLU A 440 -10.25 -8.16 6.34
CA GLU A 440 -11.41 -8.58 7.12
C GLU A 440 -11.57 -7.76 8.39
N GLU A 441 -10.46 -7.46 9.07
CA GLU A 441 -10.48 -6.60 10.25
C GLU A 441 -10.98 -5.20 9.89
N ILE A 442 -10.49 -4.62 8.79
CA ILE A 442 -10.92 -3.31 8.32
C ILE A 442 -12.41 -3.28 7.95
N ILE A 443 -12.90 -4.29 7.22
CA ILE A 443 -14.29 -4.30 6.72
C ILE A 443 -15.29 -4.66 7.82
N TYR A 444 -14.96 -5.64 8.67
CA TYR A 444 -15.95 -6.28 9.55
C TYR A 444 -15.74 -6.00 11.04
N VAL A 445 -14.54 -5.63 11.47
CA VAL A 445 -14.21 -5.46 12.89
C VAL A 445 -14.14 -3.99 13.25
N GLN A 446 -13.44 -3.19 12.44
CA GLN A 446 -13.27 -1.75 12.68
C GLN A 446 -14.54 -0.93 12.50
N ARG A 447 -15.50 -1.43 11.71
CA ARG A 447 -16.77 -0.76 11.43
C ARG A 447 -17.94 -1.64 11.81
N ALA A 448 -19.00 -1.02 12.33
CA ALA A 448 -20.27 -1.70 12.63
C ALA A 448 -20.81 -2.47 11.43
N LEU A 449 -20.77 -1.82 10.26
CA LEU A 449 -21.26 -2.37 9.00
C LEU A 449 -20.24 -2.09 7.88
N PRO A 450 -20.08 -3.01 6.92
CA PRO A 450 -19.08 -2.88 5.86
C PRO A 450 -19.12 -1.55 5.10
N TRP A 451 -20.32 -1.10 4.74
CA TRP A 451 -20.54 0.08 3.89
C TRP A 451 -20.35 1.42 4.59
N LEU A 452 -20.05 1.42 5.90
CA LEU A 452 -19.60 2.65 6.58
C LEU A 452 -18.16 3.00 6.20
N ASP A 453 -17.40 2.04 5.69
CA ASP A 453 -16.08 2.33 5.15
C ASP A 453 -16.17 2.87 3.71
N LYS A 454 -15.60 4.06 3.46
CA LYS A 454 -15.60 4.70 2.12
C LYS A 454 -14.98 3.84 1.01
N LYS A 455 -14.07 2.92 1.37
CA LYS A 455 -13.34 2.06 0.43
C LYS A 455 -13.84 0.61 0.48
N TYR A 456 -15.01 0.33 1.07
CA TYR A 456 -15.46 -1.04 1.34
C TYR A 456 -15.63 -1.86 0.07
N GLU A 457 -16.18 -1.30 -1.02
CA GLU A 457 -16.34 -2.03 -2.28
C GLU A 457 -14.98 -2.53 -2.79
N LYS A 458 -13.98 -1.65 -2.81
CA LYS A 458 -12.61 -1.99 -3.23
C LYS A 458 -11.99 -3.06 -2.33
N ARG A 459 -12.17 -2.96 -1.01
CA ARG A 459 -11.63 -3.91 -0.02
C ARG A 459 -12.36 -5.26 -0.07
N LEU A 460 -13.66 -5.28 -0.33
CA LEU A 460 -14.47 -6.49 -0.51
C LEU A 460 -14.03 -7.26 -1.75
N ASN A 461 -13.91 -6.58 -2.90
CA ASN A 461 -13.40 -7.20 -4.13
C ASN A 461 -11.99 -7.79 -3.93
N ARG A 462 -11.10 -7.04 -3.27
CA ARG A 462 -9.76 -7.55 -2.90
C ARG A 462 -9.84 -8.79 -2.00
N SER A 463 -10.75 -8.80 -1.02
CA SER A 463 -10.94 -9.93 -0.11
C SER A 463 -11.39 -11.18 -0.86
N PHE A 464 -12.37 -11.06 -1.77
CA PHE A 464 -12.81 -12.19 -2.60
C PHE A 464 -11.72 -12.72 -3.52
N TYR A 465 -10.90 -11.83 -4.09
CA TYR A 465 -9.72 -12.26 -4.83
C TYR A 465 -8.72 -13.02 -3.94
N LEU A 466 -8.49 -12.60 -2.70
CA LEU A 466 -7.61 -13.33 -1.80
C LEU A 466 -8.23 -14.65 -1.31
N TYR A 467 -9.56 -14.73 -1.12
CA TYR A 467 -10.24 -16.01 -0.88
C TYR A 467 -10.06 -16.98 -2.03
N PHE A 468 -10.02 -16.46 -3.26
CA PHE A 468 -9.68 -17.26 -4.44
C PHE A 468 -8.28 -17.87 -4.29
N LEU A 469 -7.26 -17.07 -3.94
CA LEU A 469 -5.90 -17.59 -3.68
C LEU A 469 -5.87 -18.62 -2.55
N ASP A 470 -6.52 -18.31 -1.44
CA ASP A 470 -6.59 -19.17 -0.24
C ASP A 470 -7.23 -20.53 -0.56
N MET A 471 -8.30 -20.54 -1.36
CA MET A 471 -8.92 -21.79 -1.85
C MET A 471 -8.01 -22.59 -2.79
N PHE A 472 -7.15 -21.93 -3.57
CA PHE A 472 -6.16 -22.62 -4.39
C PHE A 472 -5.11 -23.33 -3.53
N GLU A 473 -4.67 -22.68 -2.45
CA GLU A 473 -3.68 -23.20 -1.51
C GLU A 473 -4.23 -24.33 -0.63
N LYS A 474 -5.47 -24.19 -0.13
CA LYS A 474 -6.02 -25.08 0.91
C LYS A 474 -6.95 -26.18 0.42
N LEU A 475 -7.61 -26.00 -0.73
CA LEU A 475 -8.53 -27.02 -1.25
C LEU A 475 -7.82 -27.87 -2.32
N PRO A 476 -7.83 -29.21 -2.20
CA PRO A 476 -7.07 -30.10 -3.09
C PRO A 476 -7.60 -30.18 -4.52
N THR A 477 -8.91 -29.98 -4.74
CA THR A 477 -9.53 -30.20 -6.06
C THR A 477 -10.31 -28.98 -6.53
N ASN A 478 -10.36 -28.76 -7.85
CA ASN A 478 -11.14 -27.64 -8.39
C ASN A 478 -12.66 -27.86 -8.27
N ASN A 479 -13.11 -29.12 -8.17
CA ASN A 479 -14.51 -29.45 -7.93
C ASN A 479 -14.98 -28.94 -6.56
N GLU A 480 -14.18 -29.15 -5.51
CA GLU A 480 -14.49 -28.64 -4.16
C GLU A 480 -14.58 -27.11 -4.16
N ARG A 481 -13.66 -26.43 -4.86
CA ARG A 481 -13.67 -24.97 -5.00
C ARG A 481 -14.94 -24.47 -5.70
N GLN A 482 -15.32 -25.13 -6.80
CA GLN A 482 -16.55 -24.81 -7.54
C GLN A 482 -17.81 -25.06 -6.70
N GLU A 483 -17.91 -26.21 -6.05
CA GLU A 483 -19.07 -26.55 -5.22
C GLU A 483 -19.26 -25.52 -4.10
N LEU A 484 -18.15 -25.14 -3.45
CA LEU A 484 -18.17 -24.16 -2.38
C LEU A 484 -18.66 -22.78 -2.87
N ILE A 485 -18.15 -22.28 -3.99
CA ILE A 485 -18.59 -20.99 -4.54
C ILE A 485 -20.01 -21.05 -5.12
N GLN A 486 -20.42 -22.17 -5.72
CA GLN A 486 -21.80 -22.37 -6.17
C GLN A 486 -22.79 -22.34 -4.99
N ASN A 487 -22.44 -22.96 -3.86
CA ASN A 487 -23.27 -22.92 -2.66
C ASN A 487 -23.37 -21.49 -2.11
N LEU A 488 -22.25 -20.75 -2.06
CA LEU A 488 -22.26 -19.34 -1.70
C LEU A 488 -23.17 -18.52 -2.62
N GLN A 489 -23.02 -18.67 -3.94
CA GLN A 489 -23.82 -17.95 -4.95
C GLN A 489 -25.33 -18.19 -4.74
N LYS A 490 -25.74 -19.45 -4.54
CA LYS A 490 -27.15 -19.80 -4.27
C LYS A 490 -27.69 -19.10 -3.02
N ILE A 491 -26.89 -19.05 -1.95
CA ILE A 491 -27.27 -18.38 -0.71
C ILE A 491 -27.39 -16.87 -0.93
N LEU A 492 -26.42 -16.24 -1.60
CA LEU A 492 -26.46 -14.81 -1.89
C LEU A 492 -27.67 -14.42 -2.76
N VAL A 493 -28.02 -15.24 -3.75
CA VAL A 493 -29.25 -15.06 -4.55
C VAL A 493 -30.50 -15.19 -3.68
N SER A 494 -30.52 -16.14 -2.75
CA SER A 494 -31.65 -16.32 -1.82
C SER A 494 -31.80 -15.13 -0.87
N ILE A 495 -30.70 -14.58 -0.37
CA ILE A 495 -30.68 -13.34 0.43
C ILE A 495 -31.21 -12.16 -0.40
N LYS A 496 -30.71 -11.99 -1.62
CA LYS A 496 -31.14 -10.92 -2.55
C LYS A 496 -32.64 -10.98 -2.84
N ASN A 497 -33.22 -12.18 -2.89
CA ASN A 497 -34.65 -12.40 -3.12
C ASN A 497 -35.50 -12.37 -1.83
N ASN A 498 -34.92 -12.01 -0.69
CA ASN A 498 -35.58 -12.00 0.62
C ASN A 498 -36.21 -13.35 1.00
N ASP A 499 -35.57 -14.47 0.66
CA ASP A 499 -36.03 -15.80 1.07
C ASP A 499 -35.94 -15.94 2.60
N LYS A 500 -37.05 -16.34 3.23
CA LYS A 500 -37.15 -16.57 4.67
C LYS A 500 -36.19 -17.65 5.18
N ASN A 501 -35.76 -18.57 4.32
CA ASN A 501 -34.81 -19.64 4.66
C ASN A 501 -33.34 -19.24 4.48
N ALA A 502 -33.04 -18.09 3.86
CA ALA A 502 -31.68 -17.73 3.48
C ALA A 502 -30.70 -17.69 4.66
N LEU A 503 -31.13 -17.16 5.82
CA LEU A 503 -30.29 -17.15 7.03
C LEU A 503 -30.03 -18.55 7.57
N LYS A 504 -31.03 -19.45 7.52
CA LYS A 504 -30.89 -20.84 7.95
C LYS A 504 -29.90 -21.58 7.05
N ASP A 505 -30.02 -21.39 5.74
CA ASP A 505 -29.14 -22.01 4.75
C ASP A 505 -27.70 -21.47 4.87
N LEU A 506 -27.55 -20.17 5.10
CA LEU A 506 -26.26 -19.53 5.38
C LEU A 506 -25.58 -20.12 6.62
N LYS A 507 -26.31 -20.29 7.73
CA LYS A 507 -25.79 -20.92 8.95
C LYS A 507 -25.38 -22.39 8.71
N ALA A 508 -26.20 -23.14 8.00
CA ALA A 508 -25.88 -24.53 7.66
C ALA A 508 -24.63 -24.63 6.77
N PHE A 509 -24.47 -23.69 5.83
CA PHE A 509 -23.28 -23.61 4.99
C PHE A 509 -22.04 -23.21 5.79
N TYR A 510 -22.15 -22.21 6.66
CA TYR A 510 -21.07 -21.81 7.57
C TYR A 510 -20.58 -23.00 8.42
N GLN A 511 -21.48 -23.79 9.01
CA GLN A 511 -21.12 -25.00 9.79
C GLN A 511 -20.34 -26.04 8.97
N LYS A 512 -20.59 -26.13 7.65
CA LYS A 512 -19.80 -26.98 6.76
C LYS A 512 -18.40 -26.40 6.55
N CYS A 513 -18.32 -25.09 6.28
CA CYS A 513 -17.07 -24.38 6.05
C CYS A 513 -16.19 -24.25 7.31
N GLU A 514 -16.77 -24.29 8.52
CA GLU A 514 -16.03 -24.20 9.78
C GLU A 514 -14.98 -25.30 9.92
N LYS A 515 -15.27 -26.49 9.37
CA LYS A 515 -14.38 -27.66 9.36
C LYS A 515 -13.27 -27.56 8.31
N ILE A 516 -13.34 -26.57 7.44
CA ILE A 516 -12.39 -26.34 6.35
C ILE A 516 -11.48 -25.19 6.77
N ASP A 517 -10.18 -25.36 6.60
CA ASP A 517 -9.21 -24.30 6.88
C ASP A 517 -9.15 -23.28 5.74
N ILE A 518 -10.21 -22.51 5.55
CA ILE A 518 -10.29 -21.43 4.55
C ILE A 518 -10.78 -20.14 5.20
N HIS A 519 -10.36 -19.00 4.68
CA HIS A 519 -10.74 -17.69 5.22
C HIS A 519 -12.17 -17.26 4.84
N LEU A 520 -12.75 -17.82 3.77
CA LEU A 520 -14.13 -17.51 3.39
C LEU A 520 -15.15 -17.71 4.54
N LYS A 521 -14.86 -18.61 5.49
CA LYS A 521 -15.71 -18.80 6.68
C LYS A 521 -15.86 -17.53 7.53
N THR A 522 -14.86 -16.65 7.55
CA THR A 522 -14.94 -15.37 8.26
C THR A 522 -15.92 -14.43 7.58
N PHE A 523 -15.90 -14.34 6.24
CA PHE A 523 -16.95 -13.65 5.48
C PHE A 523 -18.35 -14.17 5.82
N LEU A 524 -18.54 -15.50 5.81
CA LEU A 524 -19.83 -16.12 6.14
C LEU A 524 -20.29 -15.79 7.57
N LYS A 525 -19.38 -15.88 8.55
CA LYS A 525 -19.65 -15.52 9.95
C LYS A 525 -20.10 -14.07 10.08
N ASN A 526 -19.43 -13.15 9.39
CA ASN A 526 -19.78 -11.74 9.43
C ASN A 526 -21.09 -11.44 8.70
N LEU A 527 -21.37 -12.13 7.59
CA LEU A 527 -22.66 -12.04 6.91
C LEU A 527 -23.82 -12.52 7.80
N ILE A 528 -23.63 -13.62 8.54
CA ILE A 528 -24.59 -14.09 9.56
C ILE A 528 -24.83 -13.01 10.61
N ARG A 529 -23.75 -12.46 11.18
CA ARG A 529 -23.84 -11.37 12.18
C ARG A 529 -24.64 -10.18 11.67
N ILE A 530 -24.40 -9.74 10.43
CA ILE A 530 -25.11 -8.61 9.80
C ILE A 530 -26.60 -8.92 9.62
N MET A 531 -26.94 -10.15 9.19
CA MET A 531 -28.33 -10.57 9.00
C MET A 531 -29.08 -10.77 10.32
N GLU A 532 -28.41 -11.25 11.37
CA GLU A 532 -29.01 -11.43 12.70
C GLU A 532 -29.19 -10.12 13.46
N GLY A 533 -28.22 -9.21 13.35
CA GLY A 533 -28.25 -7.93 14.06
C GLY A 533 -29.29 -6.94 13.53
N ASN A 534 -29.83 -7.17 12.32
CA ASN A 534 -30.67 -6.21 11.62
C ASN A 534 -32.05 -6.76 11.24
N HIS A 535 -32.92 -6.99 12.23
CA HIS A 535 -34.35 -7.19 11.93
C HIS A 535 -35.00 -5.96 11.25
N ASN A 536 -34.38 -4.78 11.36
CA ASN A 536 -34.66 -3.58 10.57
C ASN A 536 -33.33 -2.99 10.07
N ILE A 537 -32.83 -3.46 8.93
CA ILE A 537 -31.66 -2.83 8.28
C ILE A 537 -32.05 -1.36 8.05
N SER A 538 -31.43 -0.42 8.77
CA SER A 538 -31.70 1.01 8.65
C SER A 538 -31.35 1.54 7.26
N GLU A 539 -30.48 0.83 6.54
CA GLU A 539 -29.98 1.19 5.22
C GLU A 539 -30.11 0.01 4.22
N PRO A 540 -31.34 -0.41 3.85
CA PRO A 540 -31.57 -1.61 3.05
C PRO A 540 -30.89 -1.56 1.68
N ASP A 541 -30.79 -0.37 1.08
CA ASP A 541 -30.12 -0.19 -0.22
C ASP A 541 -28.62 -0.48 -0.14
N LYS A 542 -27.95 -0.06 0.93
CA LYS A 542 -26.51 -0.32 1.12
C LYS A 542 -26.25 -1.79 1.40
N PHE A 543 -27.12 -2.46 2.16
CA PHE A 543 -27.05 -3.90 2.33
C PHE A 543 -27.28 -4.65 1.01
N ASN A 544 -28.30 -4.28 0.24
CA ASN A 544 -28.58 -4.88 -1.07
C ASN A 544 -27.40 -4.71 -2.02
N ARG A 545 -26.75 -3.53 -2.01
CA ARG A 545 -25.52 -3.28 -2.77
C ARG A 545 -24.37 -4.18 -2.31
N PHE A 546 -24.19 -4.36 -1.01
CA PHE A 546 -23.18 -5.28 -0.46
C PHE A 546 -23.41 -6.73 -0.91
N ILE A 547 -24.66 -7.23 -0.85
CA ILE A 547 -25.02 -8.58 -1.33
C ILE A 547 -24.83 -8.72 -2.84
N GLU A 548 -25.19 -7.70 -3.61
CA GLU A 548 -24.97 -7.66 -5.05
C GLU A 548 -23.48 -7.80 -5.39
N LEU A 549 -22.62 -7.01 -4.74
CA LEU A 549 -21.17 -7.07 -4.94
C LEU A 549 -20.60 -8.45 -4.59
N ALA A 550 -21.00 -9.01 -3.45
CA ALA A 550 -20.60 -10.36 -3.07
C ALA A 550 -21.03 -11.41 -4.10
N SER A 551 -22.24 -11.27 -4.66
CA SER A 551 -22.76 -12.17 -5.70
C SER A 551 -21.96 -12.06 -6.99
N ILE A 552 -21.64 -10.84 -7.45
CA ILE A 552 -20.82 -10.63 -8.64
C ILE A 552 -19.44 -11.27 -8.46
N ASN A 553 -18.82 -11.09 -7.30
CA ASN A 553 -17.53 -11.71 -7.01
C ASN A 553 -17.62 -13.24 -7.04
N ALA A 554 -18.65 -13.84 -6.40
CA ALA A 554 -18.87 -15.29 -6.45
C ALA A 554 -19.02 -15.80 -7.89
N ASP A 555 -19.75 -15.09 -8.75
CA ASP A 555 -19.92 -15.43 -10.16
C ASP A 555 -18.59 -15.42 -10.93
N VAL A 556 -17.78 -14.38 -10.71
CA VAL A 556 -16.45 -14.23 -11.35
C VAL A 556 -15.52 -15.36 -10.92
N LEU A 557 -15.50 -15.69 -9.62
CA LEU A 557 -14.68 -16.79 -9.11
C LEU A 557 -15.13 -18.13 -9.68
N LEU A 558 -16.44 -18.38 -9.72
CA LEU A 558 -17.01 -19.62 -10.28
C LEU A 558 -16.62 -19.79 -11.75
N GLN A 559 -16.78 -18.74 -12.56
CA GLN A 559 -16.36 -18.75 -13.97
C GLN A 559 -14.85 -18.96 -14.10
N GLY A 560 -14.04 -18.35 -13.24
CA GLY A 560 -12.60 -18.57 -13.18
C GLY A 560 -12.24 -20.04 -12.95
N PHE A 561 -12.88 -20.69 -11.97
CA PHE A 561 -12.67 -22.11 -11.69
C PHE A 561 -13.14 -23.02 -12.85
N GLN A 562 -14.31 -22.74 -13.44
CA GLN A 562 -14.83 -23.50 -14.59
C GLN A 562 -13.92 -23.40 -15.82
N ASN A 563 -13.41 -22.19 -16.10
CA ASN A 563 -12.48 -21.95 -17.19
C ASN A 563 -11.15 -22.65 -16.95
N ALA A 564 -10.62 -22.61 -15.71
CA ALA A 564 -9.41 -23.35 -15.36
C ALA A 564 -9.59 -24.84 -15.60
N GLN A 565 -10.71 -25.43 -15.17
CA GLN A 565 -11.02 -26.84 -15.39
C GLN A 565 -11.10 -27.20 -16.88
N SER A 566 -11.74 -26.35 -17.68
CA SER A 566 -11.93 -26.56 -19.11
C SER A 566 -10.59 -26.56 -19.85
N GLU A 567 -9.70 -25.63 -19.49
CA GLU A 567 -8.33 -25.56 -20.03
C GLU A 567 -7.52 -26.82 -19.67
N CYS A 568 -7.62 -27.34 -18.43
CA CYS A 568 -6.98 -28.61 -18.05
C CYS A 568 -7.47 -29.78 -18.92
N LYS A 569 -8.78 -29.85 -19.18
CA LYS A 569 -9.41 -30.93 -19.98
C LYS A 569 -8.98 -30.87 -21.45
N ILE A 570 -8.91 -29.67 -22.02
CA ILE A 570 -8.53 -29.45 -23.43
C ILE A 570 -7.02 -29.69 -23.60
N ASN A 571 -6.21 -29.06 -22.75
CA ASN A 571 -4.77 -29.19 -22.77
C ASN A 571 -4.36 -30.32 -21.82
N ARG A 572 -4.47 -31.58 -22.28
CA ARG A 572 -3.95 -32.80 -21.60
C ARG A 572 -2.47 -32.74 -21.19
N LYS A 573 -1.78 -31.63 -21.44
CA LYS A 573 -0.43 -31.29 -21.01
C LYS A 573 -0.35 -30.83 -19.55
N PHE A 574 -1.44 -30.36 -18.96
CA PHE A 574 -1.45 -29.92 -17.56
C PHE A 574 -2.29 -30.89 -16.74
N ASP A 575 -1.64 -31.62 -15.83
CA ASP A 575 -2.38 -32.26 -14.74
C ASP A 575 -3.03 -31.15 -13.92
N GLU A 576 -4.29 -31.34 -13.51
CA GLU A 576 -4.98 -30.45 -12.59
C GLU A 576 -4.10 -30.19 -11.35
N LYS A 577 -3.43 -31.24 -10.85
CA LYS A 577 -2.45 -31.12 -9.77
C LYS A 577 -1.25 -30.24 -10.14
N GLN A 578 -0.79 -30.20 -11.39
CA GLN A 578 0.36 -29.40 -11.81
C GLN A 578 0.06 -27.90 -11.91
N ILE A 579 -1.14 -27.52 -12.34
CA ILE A 579 -1.57 -26.11 -12.28
C ILE A 579 -1.63 -25.65 -10.82
N TYR A 580 -1.93 -26.57 -9.90
CA TYR A 580 -2.10 -26.27 -8.48
C TYR A 580 -0.85 -26.55 -7.62
N SER A 581 0.14 -27.29 -8.11
CA SER A 581 1.43 -27.57 -7.43
C SER A 581 2.58 -26.69 -7.95
N SER A 582 2.44 -26.10 -9.14
CA SER A 582 3.38 -25.07 -9.63
C SER A 582 3.07 -23.70 -9.05
N GLY A 583 1.83 -23.47 -8.62
CA GLY A 583 1.42 -22.41 -7.73
C GLY A 583 1.52 -22.86 -6.28
N ASP A 584 2.68 -23.31 -5.83
CA ASP A 584 2.95 -23.13 -4.41
C ASP A 584 2.99 -21.60 -4.24
N VAL A 585 1.91 -21.05 -3.70
CA VAL A 585 1.81 -19.60 -3.41
C VAL A 585 2.93 -19.23 -2.42
N ASN A 586 3.49 -20.21 -1.69
CA ASN A 586 4.73 -20.07 -0.95
C ASN A 586 6.01 -20.22 -1.82
N SER A 587 5.95 -20.85 -3.00
CA SER A 587 7.03 -20.87 -4.01
C SER A 587 7.00 -19.69 -4.98
N LEU A 588 6.16 -18.67 -4.74
CA LEU A 588 6.36 -17.30 -5.24
C LEU A 588 7.66 -16.72 -4.63
N SER A 589 8.78 -17.39 -4.91
CA SER A 589 10.12 -17.21 -4.36
C SER A 589 10.17 -16.68 -2.92
N ALA A 590 9.37 -17.24 -2.00
CA ALA A 590 9.76 -17.23 -0.61
C ALA A 590 10.98 -18.16 -0.53
N VAL A 591 12.18 -17.59 -0.51
CA VAL A 591 13.34 -18.34 -0.03
C VAL A 591 12.94 -18.79 1.37
N SER A 592 12.69 -20.08 1.51
CA SER A 592 12.54 -20.74 2.80
C SER A 592 13.88 -20.63 3.52
N GLY A 593 14.13 -19.48 4.12
CA GLY A 593 15.06 -19.31 5.21
C GLY A 593 14.51 -20.11 6.36
N GLY A 594 14.81 -21.41 6.36
CA GLY A 594 14.49 -22.32 7.44
C GLY A 594 15.27 -21.93 8.69
N ASN A 595 14.82 -20.88 9.38
CA ASN A 595 15.02 -20.81 10.82
C ASN A 595 14.10 -21.88 11.41
N LYS A 596 14.67 -23.07 11.58
CA LYS A 596 14.11 -24.11 12.44
C LYS A 596 13.92 -23.49 13.82
N TYR A 597 12.72 -22.97 14.07
CA TYR A 597 12.22 -22.76 15.42
C TYR A 597 12.08 -24.15 16.06
N THR A 598 13.17 -24.69 16.60
CA THR A 598 13.09 -25.79 17.57
C THR A 598 12.73 -25.17 18.92
N GLY A 599 11.46 -24.79 19.06
CA GLY A 599 10.84 -24.59 20.38
C GLY A 599 10.82 -25.94 21.09
N GLY A 600 11.85 -26.20 21.89
CA GLY A 600 12.04 -27.44 22.61
C GLY A 600 11.04 -27.61 23.75
N TYR A 601 9.83 -28.08 23.47
CA TYR A 601 9.01 -28.78 24.45
C TYR A 601 9.26 -30.28 24.34
N ARG A 602 10.26 -30.75 25.09
CA ARG A 602 10.73 -32.14 25.09
C ARG A 602 9.83 -33.01 25.99
N LYS A 603 8.69 -33.49 25.48
CA LYS A 603 8.02 -34.66 26.08
C LYS A 603 8.85 -35.91 25.77
N LYS A 604 9.46 -36.49 26.81
CA LYS A 604 10.15 -37.78 26.76
C LYS A 604 9.12 -38.89 26.47
N THR A 605 9.23 -39.54 25.32
CA THR A 605 8.73 -40.90 25.15
C THR A 605 9.85 -41.80 24.59
N ARG A 606 10.18 -42.80 25.40
CA ARG A 606 11.11 -43.91 25.10
C ARG A 606 10.44 -44.88 24.12
N ARG A 607 11.18 -45.32 23.10
CA ARG A 607 11.19 -46.66 22.45
C ARG A 607 11.67 -46.49 21.00
N SER A 608 12.33 -47.42 20.34
CA SER A 608 13.25 -48.52 20.68
C SER A 608 13.87 -48.91 19.33
N LYS A 609 15.15 -49.28 19.35
CA LYS A 609 15.95 -49.65 18.18
C LYS A 609 15.35 -50.84 17.42
N SER A 610 15.40 -50.79 16.09
CA SER A 610 15.62 -52.00 15.27
C SER A 610 16.41 -51.65 14.02
N ARG A 611 17.60 -52.26 13.93
CA ARG A 611 18.50 -52.30 12.79
C ARG A 611 17.92 -53.23 11.71
N SER A 612 18.16 -52.92 10.44
CA SER A 612 18.46 -53.95 9.44
C SER A 612 19.37 -53.39 8.35
N ARG A 613 20.37 -54.20 8.00
CA ARG A 613 21.44 -54.01 7.02
C ARG A 613 21.16 -54.91 5.81
N SER A 614 21.50 -54.45 4.62
CA SER A 614 21.94 -55.24 3.45
C SER A 614 22.46 -54.22 2.41
N ARG A 615 23.74 -54.11 2.01
CA ARG A 615 24.62 -55.01 1.21
C ARG A 615 23.82 -55.69 0.07
N SER A 616 24.12 -55.53 -1.22
CA SER A 616 25.44 -55.61 -1.87
C SER A 616 25.39 -55.42 -3.41
N ARG A 617 26.58 -55.14 -3.99
CA ARG A 617 27.12 -55.59 -5.31
C ARG A 617 26.80 -54.84 -6.62
N SER A 618 27.76 -54.00 -7.01
CA SER A 618 28.60 -54.08 -8.23
C SER A 618 28.13 -54.91 -9.45
N ARG A 619 28.13 -54.29 -10.64
CA ARG A 619 29.03 -54.67 -11.76
C ARG A 619 28.97 -53.69 -12.96
N SER A 620 30.18 -53.39 -13.42
CA SER A 620 30.62 -52.79 -14.68
C SER A 620 29.95 -53.29 -15.97
N ARG A 621 29.82 -52.42 -16.98
CA ARG A 621 30.50 -52.62 -18.29
C ARG A 621 30.33 -51.40 -19.22
N SER A 622 31.46 -51.07 -19.83
CA SER A 622 31.72 -50.13 -20.90
C SER A 622 31.06 -50.54 -22.24
N ARG A 623 30.72 -49.56 -23.08
CA ARG A 623 31.02 -49.60 -24.53
C ARG A 623 30.80 -48.23 -25.19
N SER A 624 31.87 -47.79 -25.81
CA SER A 624 32.00 -46.73 -26.79
C SER A 624 31.18 -47.01 -28.06
N ARG A 625 30.67 -45.96 -28.70
CA ARG A 625 30.57 -45.87 -30.17
C ARG A 625 30.31 -44.42 -30.61
N SER A 626 31.33 -43.86 -31.23
CA SER A 626 31.30 -42.73 -32.14
C SER A 626 30.41 -43.02 -33.35
N ARG A 627 29.67 -42.01 -33.82
CA ARG A 627 29.20 -41.91 -35.21
C ARG A 627 28.84 -40.46 -35.54
N SER A 628 29.76 -39.84 -36.27
CA SER A 628 29.58 -38.69 -37.13
C SER A 628 28.52 -38.95 -38.20
N ARG A 629 27.53 -38.05 -38.35
CA ARG A 629 26.82 -37.86 -39.62
C ARG A 629 26.47 -36.39 -39.82
N SER A 630 27.09 -35.83 -40.84
CA SER A 630 26.70 -34.64 -41.58
C SER A 630 25.29 -34.78 -42.15
N SER A 631 24.50 -33.70 -42.10
CA SER A 631 23.39 -33.51 -43.03
C SER A 631 23.10 -32.02 -43.23
N SER A 632 22.89 -31.72 -44.50
CA SER A 632 22.85 -30.42 -45.19
C SER A 632 21.63 -29.55 -44.84
N PRO A 633 21.64 -28.25 -45.19
CA PRO A 633 20.57 -27.30 -44.82
C PRO A 633 19.35 -27.39 -45.75
N PRO A 634 18.12 -27.17 -45.25
CA PRO A 634 16.95 -27.13 -46.10
C PRO A 634 16.75 -25.73 -46.71
N LYS A 635 16.44 -25.76 -48.01
CA LYS A 635 16.17 -24.63 -48.91
C LYS A 635 14.92 -23.84 -48.49
N ASN A 636 15.06 -22.52 -48.47
CA ASN A 636 13.97 -21.54 -48.39
C ASN A 636 12.98 -21.69 -49.56
N LYS A 637 11.71 -21.99 -49.26
CA LYS A 637 10.59 -21.83 -50.21
C LYS A 637 9.73 -20.64 -49.78
N ARG A 638 9.86 -19.54 -50.54
CA ARG A 638 8.91 -18.41 -50.60
C ARG A 638 7.50 -18.93 -50.87
N LYS A 639 6.54 -18.63 -49.99
CA LYS A 639 5.11 -18.67 -50.31
C LYS A 639 4.53 -17.26 -50.20
N LYS A 640 3.88 -16.86 -51.30
CA LYS A 640 3.21 -15.58 -51.53
C LYS A 640 1.98 -15.44 -50.62
N SER A 641 1.84 -14.29 -49.98
CA SER A 641 0.66 -13.87 -49.23
C SER A 641 -0.47 -13.43 -50.19
N PRO A 642 -1.74 -13.82 -49.96
CA PRO A 642 -2.85 -13.26 -50.73
C PRO A 642 -3.36 -11.95 -50.10
N LYS A 643 -3.61 -10.98 -50.99
CA LYS A 643 -4.24 -9.67 -50.74
C LYS A 643 -5.56 -9.82 -49.98
N ARG A 644 -5.70 -9.17 -48.82
CA ARG A 644 -6.97 -9.02 -48.12
C ARG A 644 -7.68 -7.74 -48.58
N LYS A 645 -8.93 -7.92 -48.99
CA LYS A 645 -9.88 -6.91 -49.48
C LYS A 645 -10.31 -5.96 -48.37
N SER A 646 -10.58 -4.73 -48.78
CA SER A 646 -11.11 -3.59 -48.04
C SER A 646 -12.39 -3.92 -47.27
N LYS A 647 -12.45 -3.53 -45.99
CA LYS A 647 -13.68 -3.49 -45.20
C LYS A 647 -14.36 -2.13 -45.41
N LYS A 648 -15.60 -2.20 -45.92
CA LYS A 648 -16.56 -1.11 -46.01
C LYS A 648 -16.90 -0.56 -44.62
N THR A 649 -16.82 0.76 -44.51
CA THR A 649 -17.36 1.61 -43.46
C THR A 649 -18.89 1.49 -43.45
N ILE A 650 -19.48 1.05 -42.33
CA ILE A 650 -20.93 1.14 -42.09
C ILE A 650 -21.14 2.33 -41.16
N THR A 651 -21.59 3.44 -41.73
CA THR A 651 -22.10 4.60 -41.01
C THR A 651 -23.52 4.30 -40.51
N ARG A 652 -23.70 4.23 -39.19
CA ARG A 652 -25.04 4.22 -38.56
C ARG A 652 -25.56 5.66 -38.48
N LYS A 653 -26.64 5.95 -39.21
CA LYS A 653 -27.45 7.17 -39.06
C LYS A 653 -28.25 7.09 -37.74
N PRO A 654 -28.44 8.21 -37.02
CA PRO A 654 -29.37 8.29 -35.90
C PRO A 654 -30.82 8.40 -36.38
N SER A 655 -31.72 7.69 -35.71
CA SER A 655 -33.16 7.73 -35.93
C SER A 655 -33.76 9.03 -35.36
N ARG A 656 -34.49 9.75 -36.21
CA ARG A 656 -35.36 10.87 -35.85
C ARG A 656 -36.51 10.36 -34.98
N LYS A 657 -36.67 10.93 -33.78
CA LYS A 657 -37.96 10.94 -33.07
C LYS A 657 -38.80 12.09 -33.62
N ASN A 658 -39.97 11.76 -34.15
CA ASN A 658 -40.99 12.72 -34.54
C ASN A 658 -41.70 13.24 -33.29
N HIS A 659 -41.71 14.57 -33.14
CA HIS A 659 -42.82 15.27 -32.49
C HIS A 659 -44.02 15.28 -33.43
N LYS A 660 -45.22 14.99 -32.92
CA LYS A 660 -46.45 15.67 -33.31
C LYS A 660 -47.57 15.41 -32.29
N LYS A 661 -48.08 16.55 -31.80
CA LYS A 661 -49.40 16.90 -31.27
C LYS A 661 -50.06 15.97 -30.26
#